data_AF-A0A7V2AJX3-F1
#
_entry.id   AF-A0A7V2AJX3-F1
#
_cell.length_a   1.000
_cell.length_b   1.000
_cell.length_c   1.000
_cell.angle_alpha   90.00
_cell.angle_beta   90.00
_cell.angle_gamma   90.00
#
_symmetry.space_group_name_H-M   'P 1'
#
loop_
_entity.id
_entity.type
_entity.pdbx_description
1 polymer ?
#
loop_
_entity_poly.entity_id
_entity_poly.type
_entity_poly.pdbx_seq_one_letter_code
_entity_poly.pdbx_strand_id
1 'polypeptide(L)'
;MTRQYVHRARRALSPGLFDYIFIKHINCLPGCRCWHSSCFEITGYLRPPANRTQNERLETTAMPVYSAFAVPTLGMLGQSAAMNNIGVNIANLTTGGYKRTETAFSTLVSKSLFEQSDLGGIKAKNVQRIDQQGALQASPNDLDLAINGRGMFIFETAFTGGDTVYGRDGTFALRTVNDISVTGNGGATVNTKDGYLVDKNGYFLQGYTAVPATGLFTSNTLSSLRIDQFAFSDIGLATSTAALQLNIPSTDIPGASQVDQIVLSGTVEAGDTYSVTVSGTTVSYVTTGAEASLSVIRNALVAAINADATVGGLVTASNSLSSDALIMTGQSIGTTLTTSASAINGGGTADNASLLTVAKIANAGTTHTYNIEIIDSNFNSRSVAINFRKNSTNTWALSSTVSNTLVNQVDTVTIGGTVEAGDVYSITTNGQTISYTVIGTEANIDAVRDALVTAFNASSTASAVATAAAGATGKITITADTAGSSLVTSVNGNNAAVAVAQVDTLTIGGTIEAGDTYDIVVDGNTVTYTTTGGEGTLAGLRSAIRAAINADGVVGPLVTAADGGAASDITLTAAAAGTAFTATITATNLGATADNTGTIAATTANATSTADNTATVATTTANVTPTLTTNITTLTFDANGALTSPSSGLVTLAVTLPADANYPTGTASVTLDISEISQFAGDFLPISYSKNGFAKANLTNITFDASGQVI
;
A
#
# COMPACT_ATOMS: atom_id res chain seq x y z
N MET A 1 -40.10 19.25 19.77
CA MET A 1 -41.19 19.55 20.72
C MET A 1 -40.60 20.02 22.05
N THR A 2 -40.98 21.24 22.45
CA THR A 2 -41.06 21.90 23.77
C THR A 2 -40.51 21.23 25.06
N ARG A 3 -39.60 21.93 25.78
CA ARG A 3 -39.66 22.43 27.21
C ARG A 3 -38.24 22.75 27.76
N GLN A 4 -37.87 23.93 28.32
CA GLN A 4 -38.29 24.70 29.53
C GLN A 4 -37.80 24.05 30.86
N TYR A 5 -37.14 24.68 31.86
CA TYR A 5 -36.75 26.05 32.32
C TYR A 5 -35.35 25.98 33.05
N VAL A 6 -34.74 27.00 33.73
CA VAL A 6 -34.23 28.36 33.38
C VAL A 6 -33.58 29.04 34.65
N HIS A 7 -32.66 30.03 34.50
CA HIS A 7 -32.10 30.93 35.56
C HIS A 7 -31.17 30.32 36.65
N ARG A 8 -30.35 31.03 37.47
CA ARG A 8 -29.92 32.46 37.75
C ARG A 8 -28.51 32.36 38.42
N ALA A 9 -27.48 33.17 38.17
CA ALA A 9 -27.21 34.59 38.47
C ALA A 9 -26.79 34.98 39.93
N ARG A 10 -25.49 35.37 40.07
CA ARG A 10 -24.90 36.49 40.87
C ARG A 10 -24.74 36.46 42.42
N ARG A 11 -23.65 37.13 42.83
CA ARG A 11 -23.24 37.73 44.13
C ARG A 11 -22.81 36.72 45.22
N ALA A 12 -21.63 36.77 45.85
CA ALA A 12 -20.73 37.84 46.35
C ALA A 12 -20.97 38.21 47.83
N LEU A 13 -19.95 37.98 48.68
CA LEU A 13 -19.49 38.82 49.80
C LEU A 13 -18.22 38.19 50.46
N SER A 14 -17.26 39.03 50.85
CA SER A 14 -16.05 38.73 51.65
C SER A 14 -16.29 39.23 53.11
N PRO A 15 -15.30 39.41 54.03
CA PRO A 15 -13.85 39.09 54.05
C PRO A 15 -13.33 38.49 55.40
N GLY A 16 -12.00 38.30 55.52
CA GLY A 16 -11.29 38.06 56.81
C GLY A 16 -9.96 37.29 56.62
N LEU A 17 -8.84 37.95 56.29
CA LEU A 17 -7.77 38.40 57.23
C LEU A 17 -7.05 37.21 57.94
N PHE A 18 -5.73 36.97 57.80
CA PHE A 18 -4.58 37.89 57.62
C PHE A 18 -3.42 37.32 56.75
N ASP A 19 -2.70 38.24 56.06
CA ASP A 19 -1.34 38.31 55.47
C ASP A 19 -0.52 37.05 55.06
N TYR A 20 0.14 36.94 53.87
CA TYR A 20 1.19 37.78 53.20
C TYR A 20 2.53 37.84 53.98
N ILE A 21 3.78 37.79 53.44
CA ILE A 21 4.43 37.93 52.10
C ILE A 21 5.65 36.94 52.06
N PHE A 22 5.90 36.13 51.03
CA PHE A 22 6.61 36.36 49.74
C PHE A 22 8.13 36.74 49.76
N ILE A 23 9.00 35.76 49.46
CA ILE A 23 10.06 35.74 48.40
C ILE A 23 11.12 36.90 48.36
N LYS A 24 12.46 36.69 48.34
CA LYS A 24 13.26 36.18 47.19
C LYS A 24 14.79 35.96 47.48
N HIS A 25 15.35 34.88 46.91
CA HIS A 25 16.71 34.64 46.35
C HIS A 25 18.01 35.26 46.93
N ILE A 26 19.08 34.44 47.01
CA ILE A 26 20.42 34.70 46.42
C ILE A 26 21.23 33.37 46.31
N ASN A 27 22.17 33.28 45.36
CA ASN A 27 22.93 32.07 44.99
C ASN A 27 24.27 31.91 45.75
N CYS A 28 24.73 30.67 45.99
CA CYS A 28 26.13 30.24 45.77
C CYS A 28 26.35 28.71 45.88
N LEU A 29 27.44 28.23 45.26
CA LEU A 29 27.99 26.85 45.26
C LEU A 29 29.02 26.67 46.41
N PRO A 30 29.74 25.53 46.54
CA PRO A 30 29.22 24.19 46.84
C PRO A 30 29.93 23.53 48.04
N GLY A 31 29.24 22.69 48.81
CA GLY A 31 29.84 21.85 49.85
C GLY A 31 29.13 21.95 51.21
N CYS A 32 29.25 20.87 52.01
CA CYS A 32 28.66 20.69 53.33
C CYS A 32 27.12 20.69 53.39
N ARG A 33 26.54 19.48 53.44
CA ARG A 33 25.21 19.25 54.02
C ARG A 33 25.28 19.46 55.54
N CYS A 34 24.37 20.25 56.11
CA CYS A 34 24.11 20.25 57.55
C CYS A 34 22.64 19.98 57.85
N TRP A 35 22.41 19.05 58.78
CA TRP A 35 21.12 18.74 59.39
C TRP A 35 20.53 19.95 60.15
N HIS A 36 19.20 19.96 60.26
CA HIS A 36 18.50 20.71 61.31
C HIS A 36 18.43 19.87 62.59
N SER A 37 18.97 20.37 63.71
CA SER A 37 18.12 20.87 64.81
C SER A 37 18.92 21.28 66.06
N SER A 38 18.78 22.56 66.40
CA SER A 38 18.66 23.10 67.77
C SER A 38 19.81 22.93 68.76
N CYS A 39 20.49 24.05 69.03
CA CYS A 39 21.42 24.25 70.14
C CYS A 39 20.73 25.02 71.29
N PHE A 40 21.10 24.72 72.54
CA PHE A 40 21.02 25.70 73.63
C PHE A 40 22.12 25.45 74.67
N GLU A 41 23.09 26.35 74.73
CA GLU A 41 24.12 26.38 75.78
C GLU A 41 23.68 27.25 76.97
N ILE A 42 24.13 26.87 78.17
CA ILE A 42 24.38 27.84 79.25
C ILE A 42 25.78 27.57 79.81
N THR A 43 26.71 28.47 79.50
CA THR A 43 27.97 28.62 80.24
C THR A 43 27.80 29.70 81.30
N GLY A 44 28.00 29.34 82.58
CA GLY A 44 27.91 30.25 83.73
C GLY A 44 29.20 30.24 84.54
N TYR A 45 29.95 31.34 84.50
CA TYR A 45 31.24 31.50 85.17
C TYR A 45 31.08 32.30 86.47
N LEU A 46 31.45 31.74 87.63
CA LEU A 46 31.53 32.48 88.89
C LEU A 46 32.84 32.22 89.64
N ARG A 47 33.40 33.29 90.20
CA ARG A 47 34.73 33.36 90.85
C ARG A 47 34.74 32.79 92.28
N PRO A 48 35.92 32.42 92.81
CA PRO A 48 36.04 31.73 94.11
C PRO A 48 36.04 32.69 95.31
N PRO A 49 35.56 32.24 96.49
CA PRO A 49 35.91 32.82 97.78
C PRO A 49 37.20 32.19 98.34
N ALA A 50 37.98 32.98 99.08
CA ALA A 50 39.28 32.58 99.59
C ALA A 50 39.22 31.77 100.88
N ASN A 51 40.10 30.77 100.95
CA ASN A 51 40.89 30.33 102.10
C ASN A 51 40.29 30.48 103.51
N ARG A 52 39.89 29.34 104.11
CA ARG A 52 40.11 29.10 105.55
C ARG A 52 40.81 27.76 105.75
N THR A 53 42.03 27.84 106.24
CA THR A 53 42.75 26.70 106.82
C THR A 53 42.02 26.21 108.07
N GLN A 54 41.56 24.96 108.06
CA GLN A 54 41.43 24.16 109.28
C GLN A 54 42.15 22.83 109.07
N ASN A 55 43.14 22.57 109.91
CA ASN A 55 43.82 21.29 109.99
C ASN A 55 42.90 20.31 110.71
N GLU A 56 42.14 19.51 109.97
CA GLU A 56 41.52 18.31 110.53
C GLU A 56 42.04 17.09 109.76
N ARG A 57 42.95 16.35 110.42
CA ARG A 57 43.33 15.00 110.01
C ARG A 57 42.09 14.11 110.13
N LEU A 58 41.51 13.74 109.00
CA LEU A 58 40.62 12.61 108.90
C LEU A 58 41.22 11.59 107.93
N GLU A 59 41.87 10.58 108.50
CA GLU A 59 41.96 9.28 107.83
C GLU A 59 40.56 8.70 107.76
N THR A 60 39.95 8.68 106.57
CA THR A 60 38.77 7.85 106.31
C THR A 60 38.82 7.26 104.91
N THR A 61 39.28 6.02 104.88
CA THR A 61 39.05 4.97 103.88
C THR A 61 37.67 4.98 103.22
N ALA A 62 37.60 5.32 101.91
CA ALA A 62 36.66 4.81 100.88
C ALA A 62 36.90 5.60 99.56
N MET A 63 36.77 5.06 98.34
CA MET A 63 35.90 3.97 97.91
C MET A 63 36.61 2.91 97.04
N PRO A 64 36.93 1.71 97.56
CA PRO A 64 37.13 0.53 96.71
C PRO A 64 35.82 0.04 96.06
N VAL A 65 34.67 0.55 96.54
CA VAL A 65 33.33 0.04 96.26
C VAL A 65 32.83 0.35 94.83
N TYR A 66 33.08 1.55 94.29
CA TYR A 66 32.59 1.91 92.94
C TYR A 66 33.25 1.06 91.85
N SER A 67 34.57 0.86 91.93
CA SER A 67 35.30 -0.01 90.98
C SER A 67 34.92 -1.48 91.16
N ALA A 68 34.63 -1.92 92.39
CA ALA A 68 34.16 -3.27 92.67
C ALA A 68 32.75 -3.57 92.11
N PHE A 69 31.89 -2.56 91.96
CA PHE A 69 30.58 -2.70 91.30
C PHE A 69 30.61 -2.45 89.78
N ALA A 70 31.57 -1.69 89.26
CA ALA A 70 31.70 -1.42 87.83
C ALA A 70 31.90 -2.70 86.98
N VAL A 71 32.77 -3.62 87.41
CA VAL A 71 33.02 -4.87 86.66
C VAL A 71 31.81 -5.82 86.68
N PRO A 72 31.15 -6.11 87.82
CA PRO A 72 29.91 -6.89 87.85
C PRO A 72 28.76 -6.24 87.06
N THR A 73 28.61 -4.91 87.10
CA THR A 73 27.54 -4.24 86.33
C THR A 73 27.79 -4.29 84.82
N LEU A 74 29.04 -4.08 84.36
CA LEU A 74 29.41 -4.33 82.96
C LEU A 74 29.24 -5.80 82.57
N GLY A 75 29.51 -6.74 83.48
CA GLY A 75 29.21 -8.16 83.32
C GLY A 75 27.72 -8.44 83.10
N MET A 76 26.86 -7.92 83.97
CA MET A 76 25.40 -8.05 83.86
C MET A 76 24.85 -7.38 82.60
N LEU A 77 25.35 -6.20 82.22
CA LEU A 77 24.96 -5.52 80.98
C LEU A 77 25.40 -6.30 79.74
N GLY A 78 26.61 -6.86 79.75
CA GLY A 78 27.10 -7.73 78.68
C GLY A 78 26.26 -9.00 78.54
N GLN A 79 25.93 -9.66 79.66
CA GLN A 79 25.04 -10.82 79.66
C GLN A 79 23.60 -10.47 79.25
N SER A 80 23.08 -9.31 79.65
CA SER A 80 21.76 -8.81 79.22
C SER A 80 21.72 -8.59 77.70
N ALA A 81 22.75 -7.98 77.12
CA ALA A 81 22.89 -7.85 75.67
C ALA A 81 22.95 -9.22 74.97
N ALA A 82 23.67 -10.19 75.54
CA ALA A 82 23.71 -11.56 75.02
C ALA A 82 22.35 -12.27 75.08
N MET A 83 21.62 -12.14 76.19
CA MET A 83 20.26 -12.68 76.31
C MET A 83 19.27 -12.01 75.33
N ASN A 84 19.39 -10.70 75.13
CA ASN A 84 18.59 -9.97 74.13
C ASN A 84 18.86 -10.51 72.71
N ASN A 85 20.13 -10.63 72.31
CA ASN A 85 20.48 -11.21 71.02
C ASN A 85 19.99 -12.66 70.87
N ILE A 86 20.05 -13.49 71.93
CA ILE A 86 19.48 -14.84 71.91
C ILE A 86 17.95 -14.79 71.72
N GLY A 87 17.23 -13.93 72.44
CA GLY A 87 15.79 -13.73 72.29
C GLY A 87 15.41 -13.32 70.86
N VAL A 88 16.11 -12.33 70.29
CA VAL A 88 15.91 -11.89 68.90
C VAL A 88 16.22 -13.00 67.90
N ASN A 89 17.28 -13.80 68.10
CA ASN A 89 17.58 -14.95 67.24
C ASN A 89 16.47 -16.01 67.29
N ILE A 90 15.94 -16.31 68.49
CA ILE A 90 14.84 -17.29 68.68
C ILE A 90 13.55 -16.79 68.03
N ALA A 91 13.22 -15.51 68.20
CA ALA A 91 12.02 -14.90 67.62
C ALA A 91 12.01 -14.93 66.07
N ASN A 92 13.18 -14.89 65.42
CA ASN A 92 13.31 -14.87 63.96
C ASN A 92 13.72 -16.23 63.36
N LEU A 93 13.57 -17.36 64.09
CA LEU A 93 13.95 -18.70 63.60
C LEU A 93 13.21 -19.12 62.32
N THR A 94 12.00 -18.64 62.11
CA THR A 94 11.16 -18.93 60.94
C THR A 94 11.24 -17.86 59.85
N THR A 95 12.00 -16.78 60.06
CA THR A 95 12.09 -15.67 59.11
C THR A 95 13.05 -16.02 57.97
N GLY A 96 12.52 -16.05 56.75
CA GLY A 96 13.29 -16.27 55.53
C GLY A 96 14.51 -15.34 55.43
N GLY A 97 15.67 -15.91 55.12
CA GLY A 97 16.91 -15.14 54.94
C GLY A 97 17.54 -14.53 56.20
N TYR A 98 16.97 -14.74 57.41
CA TYR A 98 17.53 -14.19 58.65
C TYR A 98 18.97 -14.67 58.92
N LYS A 99 19.80 -13.76 59.44
CA LYS A 99 21.21 -14.02 59.77
C LYS A 99 21.44 -13.81 61.27
N ARG A 100 21.88 -14.88 61.93
CA ARG A 100 22.07 -14.92 63.39
C ARG A 100 23.05 -13.86 63.86
N THR A 101 22.70 -13.15 64.92
CA THR A 101 23.61 -12.24 65.64
C THR A 101 24.18 -12.94 66.87
N GLU A 102 25.50 -13.07 66.93
CA GLU A 102 26.21 -13.60 68.09
C GLU A 102 26.81 -12.47 68.92
N THR A 103 27.00 -12.72 70.23
CA THR A 103 27.61 -11.75 71.15
C THR A 103 29.01 -12.23 71.49
N ALA A 104 30.02 -11.51 70.99
CA ALA A 104 31.40 -11.70 71.40
C ALA A 104 31.70 -10.77 72.58
N PHE A 105 32.48 -11.24 73.56
CA PHE A 105 32.96 -10.40 74.66
C PHE A 105 34.40 -9.99 74.40
N SER A 106 34.69 -8.72 74.69
CA SER A 106 36.03 -8.14 74.67
C SER A 106 36.34 -7.56 76.03
N THR A 107 37.54 -7.80 76.56
CA THR A 107 38.02 -7.12 77.76
C THR A 107 38.37 -5.67 77.43
N LEU A 108 38.13 -4.78 78.38
CA LEU A 108 38.60 -3.40 78.31
C LEU A 108 39.89 -3.29 79.14
N VAL A 109 40.86 -2.52 78.65
CA VAL A 109 42.11 -2.25 79.37
C VAL A 109 41.97 -0.92 80.12
N SER A 110 42.29 -0.92 81.40
CA SER A 110 42.28 0.28 82.25
C SER A 110 43.70 0.83 82.43
N LYS A 111 43.83 2.13 82.66
CA LYS A 111 45.13 2.77 82.91
C LYS A 111 45.61 2.44 84.32
N SER A 112 46.68 1.66 84.43
CA SER A 112 47.17 1.13 85.69
C SER A 112 47.73 2.21 86.64
N LEU A 113 47.57 1.95 87.93
CA LEU A 113 48.32 2.61 89.00
C LEU A 113 48.93 1.48 89.85
N PHE A 114 50.23 1.22 89.66
CA PHE A 114 50.99 0.10 90.23
C PHE A 114 50.62 -1.30 89.69
N GLU A 115 51.23 -1.65 88.55
CA GLU A 115 51.50 -3.02 88.02
C GLU A 115 50.35 -4.02 87.81
N GLN A 116 49.10 -3.73 88.20
CA GLN A 116 47.91 -4.46 87.73
C GLN A 116 47.22 -3.71 86.59
N SER A 117 47.12 -4.35 85.42
CA SER A 117 46.60 -3.77 84.18
C SER A 117 45.21 -4.30 83.75
N ASP A 118 44.60 -5.20 84.51
CA ASP A 118 43.52 -6.08 84.03
C ASP A 118 42.15 -5.82 84.69
N LEU A 119 41.88 -4.57 85.11
CA LEU A 119 40.60 -4.15 85.70
C LEU A 119 39.88 -3.07 84.88
N GLY A 120 39.62 -3.33 83.59
CA GLY A 120 38.72 -2.51 82.77
C GLY A 120 37.31 -3.08 82.58
N GLY A 121 37.08 -4.35 82.94
CA GLY A 121 35.79 -5.03 82.76
C GLY A 121 35.57 -5.56 81.33
N ILE A 122 34.31 -5.87 80.99
CA ILE A 122 33.95 -6.45 79.68
C ILE A 122 33.06 -5.52 78.87
N LYS A 123 33.17 -5.61 77.54
CA LYS A 123 32.27 -5.01 76.56
C LYS A 123 31.76 -6.07 75.60
N ALA A 124 30.43 -6.20 75.52
CA ALA A 124 29.76 -6.99 74.51
C ALA A 124 29.87 -6.33 73.12
N LYS A 125 30.12 -7.13 72.10
CA LYS A 125 30.17 -6.75 70.69
C LYS A 125 29.31 -7.72 69.88
N ASN A 126 28.31 -7.19 69.18
CA ASN A 126 27.48 -7.98 68.29
C ASN A 126 28.23 -8.29 66.99
N VAL A 127 28.14 -9.54 66.52
CA VAL A 127 28.71 -10.00 65.24
C VAL A 127 27.62 -10.76 64.49
N GLN A 128 27.30 -10.32 63.28
CA GLN A 128 26.32 -10.98 62.42
C GLN A 128 26.98 -12.04 61.54
N ARG A 129 26.45 -13.27 61.56
CA ARG A 129 26.93 -14.40 60.73
C ARG A 129 26.24 -14.40 59.37
N ILE A 130 26.59 -13.42 58.53
CA ILE A 130 26.00 -13.28 57.18
C ILE A 130 26.48 -14.35 56.20
N ASP A 131 27.66 -14.90 56.45
CA ASP A 131 28.37 -15.92 55.66
C ASP A 131 27.81 -17.34 55.81
N GLN A 132 27.19 -17.65 56.95
CA GLN A 132 26.64 -18.97 57.23
C GLN A 132 25.34 -19.22 56.45
N GLN A 133 25.27 -20.36 55.75
CA GLN A 133 24.09 -20.82 55.02
C GLN A 133 23.14 -21.56 55.97
N GLY A 134 21.84 -21.23 55.92
CA GLY A 134 20.79 -21.96 56.64
C GLY A 134 20.28 -23.16 55.83
N ALA A 135 19.50 -24.03 56.46
CA ALA A 135 18.78 -25.09 55.76
C ALA A 135 17.83 -24.50 54.70
N LEU A 136 17.81 -25.10 53.52
CA LEU A 136 16.86 -24.76 52.46
C LEU A 136 15.64 -25.69 52.57
N GLN A 137 14.44 -25.13 52.50
CA GLN A 137 13.19 -25.88 52.39
C GLN A 137 12.53 -25.54 51.07
N ALA A 138 11.94 -26.54 50.41
CA ALA A 138 11.18 -26.33 49.19
C ALA A 138 9.83 -25.66 49.51
N SER A 139 9.47 -24.65 48.72
CA SER A 139 8.16 -24.01 48.74
C SER A 139 7.33 -24.49 47.55
N PRO A 140 5.98 -24.58 47.65
CA PRO A 140 5.12 -24.85 46.51
C PRO A 140 4.86 -23.63 45.61
N ASN A 141 5.40 -22.44 45.92
CA ASN A 141 5.21 -21.25 45.09
C ASN A 141 6.33 -21.12 44.05
N ASP A 142 5.96 -20.96 42.77
CA ASP A 142 6.91 -20.84 41.66
C ASP A 142 7.78 -19.56 41.70
N LEU A 143 7.36 -18.55 42.48
CA LEU A 143 8.09 -17.28 42.65
C LEU A 143 9.06 -17.28 43.84
N ASP A 144 9.10 -18.33 44.66
CA ASP A 144 10.02 -18.38 45.82
C ASP A 144 11.40 -18.91 45.41
N LEU A 145 12.45 -18.09 45.57
CA LEU A 145 13.81 -18.44 45.14
C LEU A 145 14.84 -18.35 46.28
N ALA A 146 15.59 -19.42 46.51
CA ALA A 146 16.69 -19.42 47.48
C ALA A 146 18.07 -19.52 46.80
N ILE A 147 18.94 -18.53 47.04
CA ILE A 147 20.36 -18.63 46.66
C ILE A 147 21.02 -19.72 47.52
N ASN A 148 21.79 -20.61 46.91
CA ASN A 148 22.66 -21.56 47.62
C ASN A 148 24.11 -21.02 47.60
N GLY A 149 24.66 -20.69 48.78
CA GLY A 149 26.01 -20.13 48.92
C GLY A 149 26.04 -18.60 49.06
N ARG A 150 27.13 -17.97 48.61
CA ARG A 150 27.37 -16.52 48.76
C ARG A 150 26.60 -15.74 47.70
N GLY A 151 25.85 -14.73 48.14
CA GLY A 151 25.04 -13.86 47.27
C GLY A 151 23.91 -13.20 48.04
N MET A 152 23.41 -12.09 47.51
CA MET A 152 22.26 -11.32 48.01
C MET A 152 21.42 -10.91 46.80
N PHE A 153 20.10 -10.81 46.99
CA PHE A 153 19.21 -10.15 46.04
C PHE A 153 19.36 -8.63 46.17
N ILE A 154 19.16 -7.92 45.05
CA ILE A 154 19.23 -6.47 44.96
C ILE A 154 17.81 -5.96 44.76
N PHE A 155 17.37 -5.03 45.59
CA PHE A 155 16.04 -4.43 45.54
C PHE A 155 16.13 -2.91 45.45
N GLU A 156 15.12 -2.28 44.87
CA GLU A 156 14.92 -0.83 44.90
C GLU A 156 13.64 -0.49 45.67
N THR A 157 13.72 0.52 46.55
CA THR A 157 12.58 0.92 47.39
C THR A 157 11.44 1.59 46.61
N ALA A 158 11.73 2.08 45.39
CA ALA A 158 10.78 2.71 44.49
C ALA A 158 11.00 2.21 43.05
N PHE A 159 9.99 2.35 42.20
CA PHE A 159 10.05 1.89 40.80
C PHE A 159 11.12 2.65 39.98
N THR A 160 11.34 3.93 40.32
CA THR A 160 12.41 4.78 39.75
C THR A 160 13.05 5.61 40.87
N GLY A 161 14.39 5.70 40.87
CA GLY A 161 15.14 6.55 41.81
C GLY A 161 15.02 6.15 43.28
N GLY A 162 14.90 4.85 43.57
CA GLY A 162 14.89 4.32 44.93
C GLY A 162 16.27 4.32 45.61
N ASP A 163 16.29 3.81 46.84
CA ASP A 163 17.51 3.39 47.52
C ASP A 163 17.73 1.89 47.29
N THR A 164 18.95 1.50 46.92
CA THR A 164 19.32 0.09 46.73
C THR A 164 19.43 -0.64 48.07
N VAL A 165 18.62 -1.70 48.25
CA VAL A 165 18.58 -2.55 49.44
C VAL A 165 19.02 -3.97 49.08
N TYR A 166 19.79 -4.61 49.98
CA TYR A 166 20.26 -5.99 49.79
C TYR A 166 19.53 -6.94 50.74
N GLY A 167 18.89 -7.97 50.19
CA GLY A 167 18.15 -8.97 50.97
C GLY A 167 18.57 -10.40 50.68
N ARG A 168 18.20 -11.32 51.57
CA ARG A 168 18.43 -12.77 51.41
C ARG A 168 17.15 -13.60 51.52
N ASP A 169 16.06 -12.95 51.91
CA ASP A 169 14.69 -13.42 51.73
C ASP A 169 14.38 -13.40 50.23
N GLY A 170 13.75 -14.46 49.75
CA GLY A 170 13.44 -14.69 48.34
C GLY A 170 11.97 -15.02 48.11
N THR A 171 11.11 -14.58 49.04
CA THR A 171 9.66 -14.62 48.90
C THR A 171 9.21 -13.46 47.99
N PHE A 172 8.90 -13.78 46.73
CA PHE A 172 8.53 -12.78 45.73
C PHE A 172 7.04 -12.84 45.38
N ALA A 173 6.48 -11.66 45.11
CA ALA A 173 5.12 -11.47 44.66
C ALA A 173 5.07 -10.60 43.39
N LEU A 174 4.00 -10.74 42.63
CA LEU A 174 3.74 -9.89 41.47
C LEU A 174 2.99 -8.62 41.89
N ARG A 175 3.51 -7.45 41.49
CA ARG A 175 2.86 -6.15 41.66
C ARG A 175 2.68 -5.46 40.32
N THR A 176 1.48 -4.94 40.07
CA THR A 176 1.22 -4.11 38.89
C THR A 176 1.50 -2.64 39.15
N VAL A 177 2.02 -1.93 38.15
CA VAL A 177 2.45 -0.51 38.28
C VAL A 177 1.84 0.38 37.19
N ASN A 178 2.29 0.29 35.94
CA ASN A 178 1.85 1.16 34.85
C ASN A 178 0.69 0.54 34.07
N ASP A 179 -0.17 1.38 33.50
CA ASP A 179 -1.13 0.98 32.48
C ASP A 179 -0.46 1.06 31.10
N ILE A 180 -0.50 -0.03 30.33
CA ILE A 180 -0.02 -0.11 28.95
C ILE A 180 -1.19 -0.39 28.01
N SER A 181 -1.28 0.40 26.94
CA SER A 181 -2.14 0.13 25.79
C SER A 181 -1.37 -0.67 24.74
N VAL A 182 -1.83 -1.88 24.43
CA VAL A 182 -1.30 -2.73 23.35
C VAL A 182 -2.32 -2.79 22.22
N THR A 183 -1.89 -2.55 20.99
CA THR A 183 -2.74 -2.76 19.81
C THR A 183 -2.85 -4.25 19.52
N GLY A 184 -4.02 -4.82 19.78
CA GLY A 184 -4.36 -6.20 19.43
C GLY A 184 -4.65 -6.36 17.93
N ASN A 185 -4.89 -7.62 17.53
CA ASN A 185 -5.22 -7.94 16.14
C ASN A 185 -6.45 -7.17 15.64
N GLY A 186 -6.41 -6.69 14.40
CA GLY A 186 -7.47 -5.83 13.83
C GLY A 186 -7.45 -4.37 14.30
N GLY A 187 -6.38 -3.90 14.95
CA GLY A 187 -6.22 -2.49 15.35
C GLY A 187 -6.94 -2.08 16.64
N ALA A 188 -7.64 -3.01 17.29
CA ALA A 188 -8.31 -2.76 18.56
C ALA A 188 -7.28 -2.60 19.69
N THR A 189 -7.33 -1.48 20.42
CA THR A 189 -6.41 -1.23 21.54
C THR A 189 -6.93 -1.85 22.84
N VAL A 190 -6.12 -2.70 23.47
CA VAL A 190 -6.40 -3.35 24.76
C VAL A 190 -5.52 -2.73 25.84
N ASN A 191 -6.12 -2.36 26.96
CA ASN A 191 -5.39 -1.81 28.11
C ASN A 191 -5.10 -2.92 29.13
N THR A 192 -3.82 -3.13 29.42
CA THR A 192 -3.26 -4.11 30.36
C THR A 192 -2.34 -3.38 31.36
N LYS A 193 -1.88 -4.04 32.44
CA LYS A 193 -0.93 -3.44 33.40
C LYS A 193 0.40 -4.17 33.44
N ASP A 194 1.50 -3.43 33.55
CA ASP A 194 2.85 -3.97 33.74
C ASP A 194 2.95 -4.75 35.06
N GLY A 195 3.41 -6.00 35.00
CA GLY A 195 3.73 -6.82 36.16
C GLY A 195 5.23 -6.88 36.49
N TYR A 196 5.61 -6.45 37.70
CA TYR A 196 6.97 -6.52 38.24
C TYR A 196 7.07 -7.43 39.47
N LEU A 197 8.24 -8.06 39.67
CA LEU A 197 8.55 -8.78 40.89
C LEU A 197 8.89 -7.82 42.04
N VAL A 198 8.24 -8.03 43.18
CA VAL A 198 8.52 -7.34 44.45
C VAL A 198 8.73 -8.32 45.59
N ASP A 199 9.46 -7.90 46.62
CA ASP A 199 9.52 -8.61 47.89
C ASP A 199 8.23 -8.41 48.70
N LYS A 200 8.11 -9.13 49.82
CA LYS A 200 7.01 -8.99 50.80
C LYS A 200 6.83 -7.57 51.38
N ASN A 201 7.81 -6.68 51.24
CA ASN A 201 7.74 -5.28 51.70
C ASN A 201 7.34 -4.32 50.55
N GLY A 202 7.22 -4.82 49.32
CA GLY A 202 6.85 -4.06 48.13
C GLY A 202 8.03 -3.45 47.36
N TYR A 203 9.27 -3.83 47.67
CA TYR A 203 10.49 -3.37 47.00
C TYR A 203 10.77 -4.17 45.72
N PHE A 204 11.21 -3.49 44.65
CA PHE A 204 11.34 -4.07 43.32
C PHE A 204 12.64 -4.86 43.15
N LEU A 205 12.54 -6.14 42.82
CA LEU A 205 13.70 -7.00 42.54
C LEU A 205 14.41 -6.49 41.27
N GLN A 206 15.71 -6.22 41.39
CA GLN A 206 16.54 -5.77 40.27
C GLN A 206 17.16 -6.95 39.52
N GLY A 207 17.19 -6.87 38.20
CA GLY A 207 17.86 -7.82 37.33
C GLY A 207 18.25 -7.19 36.00
N TYR A 208 18.76 -8.01 35.08
CA TYR A 208 18.86 -7.63 33.68
C TYR A 208 17.52 -7.91 33.00
N THR A 209 16.99 -6.94 32.27
CA THR A 209 15.78 -7.10 31.47
C THR A 209 16.11 -7.63 30.09
N ALA A 210 15.20 -8.41 29.50
CA ALA A 210 15.29 -8.83 28.11
C ALA A 210 14.98 -7.65 27.18
N VAL A 211 15.69 -7.56 26.06
CA VAL A 211 15.39 -6.57 25.01
C VAL A 211 14.10 -7.02 24.28
N PRO A 212 13.02 -6.21 24.26
CA PRO A 212 11.72 -6.65 23.75
C PRO A 212 11.71 -7.16 22.31
N ALA A 213 12.64 -6.68 21.46
CA ALA A 213 12.74 -7.06 20.06
C ALA A 213 13.52 -8.37 19.79
N THR A 214 14.28 -8.88 20.76
CA THR A 214 15.15 -10.07 20.57
C THR A 214 15.02 -11.13 21.65
N GLY A 215 14.36 -10.83 22.79
CA GLY A 215 14.27 -11.73 23.94
C GLY A 215 15.59 -11.95 24.69
N LEU A 216 16.70 -11.36 24.24
CA LEU A 216 18.02 -11.53 24.84
C LEU A 216 18.21 -10.57 26.03
N PHE A 217 18.76 -11.07 27.13
CA PHE A 217 19.15 -10.28 28.29
C PHE A 217 20.46 -9.53 28.03
N THR A 218 20.48 -8.21 28.24
CA THR A 218 21.70 -7.40 28.09
C THR A 218 22.28 -7.01 29.44
N SER A 219 23.55 -7.38 29.69
CA SER A 219 24.22 -7.27 31.00
C SER A 219 24.71 -5.85 31.38
N ASN A 220 24.12 -4.79 30.82
CA ASN A 220 24.73 -3.45 30.85
C ASN A 220 24.21 -2.55 31.99
N THR A 221 22.96 -2.72 32.41
CA THR A 221 22.32 -1.95 33.49
C THR A 221 21.31 -2.80 34.23
N LEU A 222 21.29 -2.72 35.56
CA LEU A 222 20.22 -3.31 36.36
C LEU A 222 18.94 -2.48 36.26
N SER A 223 17.79 -3.16 36.27
CA SER A 223 16.45 -2.55 36.25
C SER A 223 15.43 -3.46 36.93
N SER A 224 14.30 -2.89 37.35
CA SER A 224 13.21 -3.63 38.01
C SER A 224 12.68 -4.76 37.12
N LEU A 225 12.74 -5.99 37.60
CA LEU A 225 12.46 -7.20 36.82
C LEU A 225 10.95 -7.32 36.52
N ARG A 226 10.60 -7.04 35.26
CA ARG A 226 9.27 -7.25 34.68
C ARG A 226 9.08 -8.74 34.38
N ILE A 227 7.96 -9.32 34.82
CA ILE A 227 7.59 -10.73 34.55
C ILE A 227 6.29 -10.90 33.77
N ASP A 228 5.63 -9.80 33.37
CA ASP A 228 4.84 -9.86 32.14
C ASP A 228 5.83 -10.04 30.97
N GLN A 229 6.01 -11.28 30.53
CA GLN A 229 6.85 -11.57 29.37
C GLN A 229 6.10 -11.16 28.10
N PHE A 230 4.93 -11.76 27.86
CA PHE A 230 4.05 -11.47 26.72
C PHE A 230 2.62 -11.98 26.98
N ALA A 231 1.85 -11.35 27.89
CA ALA A 231 0.49 -11.82 28.21
C ALA A 231 -0.42 -12.07 26.98
N PHE A 232 -0.24 -11.30 25.89
CA PHE A 232 -0.72 -11.65 24.55
C PHE A 232 0.24 -11.13 23.45
N SER A 233 1.36 -11.82 23.17
CA SER A 233 2.10 -11.61 21.91
C SER A 233 1.84 -12.73 20.92
N ASP A 234 0.60 -12.77 20.46
CA ASP A 234 0.09 -13.48 19.28
C ASP A 234 0.69 -12.97 17.95
N ILE A 235 1.95 -12.54 17.96
CA ILE A 235 2.66 -12.00 16.79
C ILE A 235 3.23 -13.15 15.98
N GLY A 236 2.56 -13.46 14.86
CA GLY A 236 3.18 -14.23 13.79
C GLY A 236 4.45 -13.52 13.32
N LEU A 237 5.57 -14.23 13.29
CA LEU A 237 6.85 -13.69 12.84
C LEU A 237 6.90 -13.75 11.32
N ALA A 238 7.09 -12.59 10.66
CA ALA A 238 7.24 -12.53 9.21
C ALA A 238 8.42 -13.40 8.75
N THR A 239 8.21 -14.22 7.73
CA THR A 239 9.29 -15.03 7.15
C THR A 239 10.27 -14.12 6.43
N SER A 240 11.54 -14.15 6.85
CA SER A 240 12.63 -13.44 6.19
C SER A 240 13.57 -14.38 5.45
N THR A 241 13.72 -15.61 5.95
CA THR A 241 14.46 -16.68 5.27
C THR A 241 13.65 -17.98 5.21
N ALA A 242 13.68 -18.64 4.06
CA ALA A 242 13.22 -20.01 3.86
C ALA A 242 14.34 -20.82 3.21
N ALA A 243 14.43 -22.13 3.49
CA ALA A 243 15.38 -23.04 2.86
C ALA A 243 14.62 -24.17 2.16
N LEU A 244 15.02 -24.50 0.93
CA LEU A 244 14.36 -25.44 0.04
C LEU A 244 15.37 -26.44 -0.53
N GLN A 245 15.20 -27.71 -0.16
CA GLN A 245 16.08 -28.81 -0.57
C GLN A 245 15.32 -29.73 -1.52
N LEU A 246 15.83 -29.89 -2.74
CA LEU A 246 15.19 -30.64 -3.83
C LEU A 246 16.24 -31.43 -4.62
N ASN A 247 15.84 -32.59 -5.13
CA ASN A 247 16.48 -33.18 -6.31
C ASN A 247 15.68 -32.85 -7.58
N ILE A 248 16.33 -32.28 -8.60
CA ILE A 248 15.72 -31.99 -9.91
C ILE A 248 16.27 -32.92 -11.01
N PRO A 249 15.44 -33.49 -11.92
CA PRO A 249 15.90 -34.56 -12.82
C PRO A 249 16.92 -34.16 -13.91
N SER A 250 18.15 -34.68 -13.81
CA SER A 250 19.18 -34.50 -14.84
C SER A 250 18.77 -35.04 -16.23
N THR A 251 17.82 -35.99 -16.28
CA THR A 251 17.32 -36.66 -17.49
C THR A 251 16.17 -35.96 -18.20
N ASP A 252 15.56 -34.92 -17.60
CA ASP A 252 14.42 -34.22 -18.18
C ASP A 252 14.70 -33.60 -19.56
N ILE A 253 13.63 -33.40 -20.34
CA ILE A 253 13.72 -32.85 -21.70
C ILE A 253 14.02 -31.34 -21.61
N PRO A 254 15.14 -30.86 -22.17
CA PRO A 254 15.43 -29.44 -22.19
C PRO A 254 14.51 -28.67 -23.15
N GLY A 255 14.26 -27.41 -22.83
CA GLY A 255 13.55 -26.48 -23.69
C GLY A 255 14.27 -26.19 -25.01
N ALA A 256 13.51 -25.72 -25.99
CA ALA A 256 14.00 -25.22 -27.26
C ALA A 256 13.23 -23.97 -27.69
N SER A 257 13.94 -22.94 -28.10
CA SER A 257 13.38 -21.95 -29.03
C SER A 257 13.16 -22.58 -30.41
N GLN A 258 12.16 -22.09 -31.14
CA GLN A 258 12.06 -22.36 -32.57
C GLN A 258 13.29 -21.79 -33.30
N VAL A 259 13.79 -22.54 -34.28
CA VAL A 259 14.85 -22.09 -35.19
C VAL A 259 14.36 -22.34 -36.60
N ASP A 260 14.29 -21.29 -37.39
CA ASP A 260 13.87 -21.33 -38.79
C ASP A 260 15.05 -20.92 -39.67
N GLN A 261 15.20 -21.60 -40.81
CA GLN A 261 16.15 -21.23 -41.86
C GLN A 261 15.37 -20.71 -43.06
N ILE A 262 15.79 -19.58 -43.61
CA ILE A 262 15.27 -19.03 -44.87
C ILE A 262 16.40 -19.05 -45.89
N VAL A 263 16.19 -19.68 -47.04
CA VAL A 263 17.12 -19.72 -48.17
C VAL A 263 16.59 -18.81 -49.27
N LEU A 264 17.39 -17.85 -49.70
CA LEU A 264 17.09 -16.95 -50.80
C LEU A 264 17.68 -17.51 -52.10
N SER A 265 16.98 -17.39 -53.21
CA SER A 265 17.51 -17.73 -54.54
C SER A 265 17.04 -16.73 -55.59
N GLY A 266 17.69 -16.75 -56.75
CA GLY A 266 17.46 -15.84 -57.87
C GLY A 266 18.76 -15.20 -58.33
N THR A 267 18.70 -14.50 -59.46
CA THR A 267 19.70 -13.49 -59.81
C THR A 267 19.43 -12.21 -59.02
N VAL A 268 20.36 -11.25 -59.08
CA VAL A 268 20.22 -9.97 -58.38
C VAL A 268 19.83 -8.91 -59.40
N GLU A 269 18.56 -8.54 -59.41
CA GLU A 269 18.04 -7.46 -60.23
C GLU A 269 17.55 -6.30 -59.35
N ALA A 270 17.25 -5.14 -59.95
CA ALA A 270 16.69 -4.00 -59.22
C ALA A 270 15.17 -4.13 -59.10
N GLY A 271 14.63 -3.92 -57.89
CA GLY A 271 13.19 -3.96 -57.61
C GLY A 271 12.67 -5.28 -57.03
N ASP A 272 13.48 -6.32 -56.97
CA ASP A 272 13.11 -7.58 -56.32
C ASP A 272 12.90 -7.37 -54.83
N THR A 273 11.81 -7.94 -54.31
CA THR A 273 11.47 -7.81 -52.89
C THR A 273 11.57 -9.16 -52.21
N TYR A 274 12.40 -9.26 -51.17
CA TYR A 274 12.46 -10.42 -50.29
C TYR A 274 11.80 -10.06 -48.96
N SER A 275 10.78 -10.82 -48.57
CA SER A 275 9.93 -10.55 -47.42
C SER A 275 9.92 -11.72 -46.44
N VAL A 276 9.90 -11.39 -45.16
CA VAL A 276 9.72 -12.34 -44.07
C VAL A 276 8.59 -11.83 -43.17
N THR A 277 7.58 -12.67 -42.96
CA THR A 277 6.49 -12.39 -42.04
C THR A 277 6.68 -13.22 -40.77
N VAL A 278 6.67 -12.57 -39.61
CA VAL A 278 6.74 -13.21 -38.29
C VAL A 278 5.54 -12.74 -37.48
N SER A 279 4.69 -13.69 -37.06
CA SER A 279 3.50 -13.42 -36.23
C SER A 279 2.59 -12.30 -36.77
N GLY A 280 2.48 -12.19 -38.10
CA GLY A 280 1.66 -11.20 -38.80
C GLY A 280 2.34 -9.88 -39.15
N THR A 281 3.55 -9.58 -38.64
CA THR A 281 4.34 -8.42 -39.10
C THR A 281 5.30 -8.84 -40.21
N THR A 282 5.30 -8.10 -41.32
CA THR A 282 6.17 -8.37 -42.48
C THR A 282 7.30 -7.36 -42.57
N VAL A 283 8.54 -7.84 -42.50
CA VAL A 283 9.75 -7.08 -42.82
C VAL A 283 10.17 -7.44 -44.25
N SER A 284 10.50 -6.43 -45.05
CA SER A 284 10.86 -6.60 -46.46
C SER A 284 12.12 -5.83 -46.80
N TYR A 285 12.94 -6.38 -47.68
CA TYR A 285 14.05 -5.69 -48.32
C TYR A 285 13.82 -5.66 -49.84
N VAL A 286 13.89 -4.47 -50.43
CA VAL A 286 13.81 -4.25 -51.88
C VAL A 286 15.23 -4.02 -52.41
N THR A 287 15.63 -4.79 -53.41
CA THR A 287 16.94 -4.69 -54.04
C THR A 287 17.07 -3.42 -54.88
N THR A 288 18.25 -2.82 -54.85
CA THR A 288 18.59 -1.62 -55.64
C THR A 288 19.26 -1.97 -56.96
N GLY A 289 19.68 -3.23 -57.16
CA GLY A 289 20.50 -3.68 -58.28
C GLY A 289 21.99 -3.32 -58.12
N ALA A 290 22.38 -2.68 -57.02
CA ALA A 290 23.77 -2.41 -56.66
C ALA A 290 24.38 -3.51 -55.76
N GLU A 291 23.57 -4.46 -55.29
CA GLU A 291 24.00 -5.56 -54.42
C GLU A 291 24.84 -6.57 -55.21
N ALA A 292 26.08 -6.80 -54.81
CA ALA A 292 27.00 -7.67 -55.55
C ALA A 292 26.67 -9.18 -55.49
N SER A 293 25.78 -9.61 -54.60
CA SER A 293 25.36 -11.01 -54.44
C SER A 293 24.18 -11.16 -53.46
N LEU A 294 23.52 -12.32 -53.48
CA LEU A 294 22.50 -12.72 -52.48
C LEU A 294 22.98 -12.57 -51.03
N SER A 295 24.29 -12.66 -50.76
CA SER A 295 24.84 -12.48 -49.41
C SER A 295 24.76 -11.04 -48.88
N VAL A 296 24.76 -10.05 -49.78
CA VAL A 296 24.53 -8.64 -49.44
C VAL A 296 23.06 -8.42 -49.10
N ILE A 297 22.16 -8.96 -49.93
CA ILE A 297 20.71 -8.92 -49.72
C ILE A 297 20.33 -9.60 -48.39
N ARG A 298 20.86 -10.81 -48.15
CA ARG A 298 20.70 -11.53 -46.88
C ARG A 298 21.18 -10.70 -45.69
N ASN A 299 22.37 -10.10 -45.76
CA ASN A 299 22.88 -9.26 -44.67
C ASN A 299 21.96 -8.06 -44.39
N ALA A 300 21.45 -7.41 -45.45
CA ALA A 300 20.54 -6.28 -45.32
C ALA A 300 19.18 -6.70 -44.74
N LEU A 301 18.64 -7.85 -45.16
CA LEU A 301 17.41 -8.43 -44.62
C LEU A 301 17.57 -8.86 -43.15
N VAL A 302 18.69 -9.47 -42.77
CA VAL A 302 19.02 -9.77 -41.35
C VAL A 302 19.10 -8.49 -40.52
N ALA A 303 19.71 -7.42 -41.05
CA ALA A 303 19.75 -6.12 -40.37
C ALA A 303 18.35 -5.51 -40.23
N ALA A 304 17.51 -5.58 -41.27
CA ALA A 304 16.13 -5.09 -41.25
C ALA A 304 15.26 -5.85 -40.22
N ILE A 305 15.36 -7.19 -40.19
CA ILE A 305 14.61 -8.03 -39.25
C ILE A 305 14.98 -7.71 -37.79
N ASN A 306 16.27 -7.52 -37.51
CA ASN A 306 16.75 -7.18 -36.16
C ASN A 306 16.52 -5.71 -35.77
N ALA A 307 16.32 -4.81 -36.74
CA ALA A 307 16.04 -3.39 -36.51
C ALA A 307 14.55 -3.08 -36.36
N ASP A 308 13.66 -3.94 -36.90
CA ASP A 308 12.22 -3.85 -36.68
C ASP A 308 11.88 -4.14 -35.20
N ALA A 309 11.13 -3.23 -34.57
CA ALA A 309 10.89 -3.27 -33.13
C ALA A 309 9.92 -4.39 -32.71
N THR A 310 9.04 -4.89 -33.59
CA THR A 310 8.11 -5.98 -33.25
C THR A 310 8.73 -7.32 -33.60
N VAL A 311 9.35 -7.46 -34.78
CA VAL A 311 9.97 -8.70 -35.23
C VAL A 311 11.28 -8.98 -34.50
N GLY A 312 12.14 -7.98 -34.32
CA GLY A 312 13.36 -8.06 -33.49
C GLY A 312 13.08 -8.28 -32.00
N GLY A 313 11.84 -8.04 -31.56
CA GLY A 313 11.36 -8.46 -30.24
C GLY A 313 11.04 -9.96 -30.14
N LEU A 314 10.70 -10.61 -31.25
CA LEU A 314 10.28 -12.02 -31.30
C LEU A 314 11.41 -12.98 -31.73
N VAL A 315 12.24 -12.56 -32.69
CA VAL A 315 13.33 -13.37 -33.26
C VAL A 315 14.65 -12.59 -33.29
N THR A 316 15.75 -13.32 -33.14
CA THR A 316 17.08 -12.84 -33.53
C THR A 316 17.42 -13.48 -34.88
N ALA A 317 17.60 -12.66 -35.92
CA ALA A 317 18.10 -13.10 -37.22
C ALA A 317 19.63 -13.09 -37.25
N SER A 318 20.21 -14.07 -37.93
CA SER A 318 21.65 -14.26 -38.06
C SER A 318 22.00 -14.83 -39.45
N ASN A 319 23.23 -14.63 -39.89
CA ASN A 319 23.71 -15.21 -41.14
C ASN A 319 23.95 -16.71 -40.97
N SER A 320 23.49 -17.52 -41.93
CA SER A 320 23.95 -18.91 -42.05
C SER A 320 25.39 -18.96 -42.55
N LEU A 321 25.99 -20.16 -42.49
CA LEU A 321 27.28 -20.45 -43.11
C LEU A 321 27.22 -20.42 -44.65
N SER A 322 26.04 -20.61 -45.25
CA SER A 322 25.83 -20.45 -46.69
C SER A 322 25.56 -18.99 -47.06
N SER A 323 26.01 -18.57 -48.24
CA SER A 323 25.91 -17.18 -48.72
C SER A 323 24.48 -16.70 -48.97
N ASP A 324 23.55 -17.63 -49.11
CA ASP A 324 22.17 -17.48 -49.56
C ASP A 324 21.13 -17.62 -48.44
N ALA A 325 21.51 -18.15 -47.26
CA ALA A 325 20.56 -18.43 -46.18
C ALA A 325 20.79 -17.62 -44.90
N LEU A 326 19.70 -17.28 -44.22
CA LEU A 326 19.68 -16.72 -42.87
C LEU A 326 19.00 -17.69 -41.89
N ILE A 327 19.33 -17.55 -40.61
CA ILE A 327 18.77 -18.33 -39.51
C ILE A 327 18.07 -17.36 -38.56
N MET A 328 16.78 -17.59 -38.30
CA MET A 328 16.00 -16.91 -37.28
C MET A 328 15.87 -17.82 -36.06
N THR A 329 16.22 -17.32 -34.89
CA THR A 329 16.01 -18.03 -33.61
C THR A 329 15.02 -17.25 -32.77
N GLY A 330 13.95 -17.91 -32.30
CA GLY A 330 12.98 -17.29 -31.40
C GLY A 330 13.61 -16.92 -30.06
N GLN A 331 13.36 -15.70 -29.57
CA GLN A 331 13.95 -15.23 -28.31
C GLN A 331 13.35 -15.95 -27.08
N SER A 332 12.12 -16.47 -27.20
CA SER A 332 11.41 -17.19 -26.14
C SER A 332 11.42 -18.70 -26.34
N ILE A 333 11.97 -19.43 -25.37
CA ILE A 333 11.96 -20.90 -25.35
C ILE A 333 10.51 -21.41 -25.27
N GLY A 334 10.14 -22.37 -26.13
CA GLY A 334 8.82 -23.00 -26.12
C GLY A 334 7.69 -22.18 -26.73
N THR A 335 7.96 -20.99 -27.26
CA THR A 335 7.00 -20.22 -28.04
C THR A 335 7.07 -20.64 -29.51
N THR A 336 5.98 -21.19 -30.05
CA THR A 336 5.83 -21.42 -31.48
C THR A 336 5.63 -20.09 -32.20
N LEU A 337 6.40 -19.86 -33.27
CA LEU A 337 6.32 -18.68 -34.11
C LEU A 337 5.66 -19.04 -35.44
N THR A 338 4.69 -18.23 -35.87
CA THR A 338 4.13 -18.32 -37.22
C THR A 338 4.99 -17.51 -38.17
N THR A 339 5.85 -18.21 -38.90
CA THR A 339 6.78 -17.62 -39.86
C THR A 339 6.39 -17.98 -41.29
N SER A 340 6.56 -17.03 -42.21
CA SER A 340 6.50 -17.27 -43.65
C SER A 340 7.56 -16.42 -44.34
N ALA A 341 8.01 -16.88 -45.51
CA ALA A 341 8.96 -16.17 -46.34
C ALA A 341 8.40 -16.08 -47.76
N SER A 342 8.64 -14.96 -48.43
CA SER A 342 8.15 -14.69 -49.78
C SER A 342 9.20 -13.91 -50.58
N ALA A 343 9.13 -14.03 -51.90
CA ALA A 343 9.86 -13.17 -52.83
C ALA A 343 8.87 -12.69 -53.90
N ILE A 344 9.02 -11.44 -54.33
CA ILE A 344 8.24 -10.82 -55.40
C ILE A 344 9.24 -10.33 -56.44
N ASN A 345 9.11 -10.78 -57.68
CA ASN A 345 9.94 -10.31 -58.79
C ASN A 345 9.60 -8.85 -59.13
N GLY A 346 10.62 -7.98 -59.11
CA GLY A 346 10.57 -6.65 -59.71
C GLY A 346 11.55 -6.48 -60.88
N GLY A 347 12.47 -7.43 -61.05
CA GLY A 347 13.44 -7.50 -62.13
C GLY A 347 12.89 -7.99 -63.48
N GLY A 348 13.81 -8.14 -64.44
CA GLY A 348 13.52 -8.60 -65.80
C GLY A 348 13.36 -10.12 -65.92
N THR A 349 13.78 -10.89 -64.92
CA THR A 349 13.72 -12.36 -64.87
C THR A 349 13.07 -12.84 -63.58
N ALA A 350 11.91 -13.50 -63.70
CA ALA A 350 11.20 -14.07 -62.56
C ALA A 350 11.85 -15.37 -62.06
N ASP A 351 13.03 -15.24 -61.43
CA ASP A 351 13.79 -16.35 -60.84
C ASP A 351 13.97 -16.25 -59.31
N ASN A 352 13.53 -15.14 -58.71
CA ASN A 352 13.67 -14.91 -57.28
C ASN A 352 12.71 -15.76 -56.44
N ALA A 353 13.22 -16.39 -55.39
CA ALA A 353 12.43 -17.20 -54.46
C ALA A 353 12.99 -17.13 -53.04
N SER A 354 12.14 -17.47 -52.07
CA SER A 354 12.48 -17.52 -50.66
C SER A 354 11.85 -18.77 -50.05
N LEU A 355 12.68 -19.70 -49.57
CA LEU A 355 12.26 -20.99 -49.03
C LEU A 355 12.49 -21.03 -47.52
N LEU A 356 11.40 -21.08 -46.76
CA LEU A 356 11.41 -21.30 -45.31
C LEU A 356 11.49 -22.79 -44.98
N THR A 357 12.33 -23.15 -44.00
CA THR A 357 12.39 -24.49 -43.39
C THR A 357 12.50 -24.35 -41.87
N VAL A 358 11.61 -24.99 -41.12
CA VAL A 358 11.70 -25.06 -39.65
C VAL A 358 12.82 -26.04 -39.29
N ALA A 359 13.98 -25.51 -38.90
CA ALA A 359 15.17 -26.30 -38.56
C ALA A 359 15.09 -26.89 -37.14
N LYS A 360 14.34 -26.25 -36.23
CA LYS A 360 14.06 -26.74 -34.88
C LYS A 360 12.69 -26.27 -34.41
N ILE A 361 11.86 -27.20 -33.94
CA ILE A 361 10.54 -26.89 -33.36
C ILE A 361 10.73 -26.35 -31.93
N ALA A 362 9.91 -25.37 -31.52
CA ALA A 362 9.86 -24.91 -30.14
C ALA A 362 9.42 -26.02 -29.17
N ASN A 363 10.08 -26.11 -28.02
CA ASN A 363 9.67 -26.98 -26.92
C ASN A 363 9.74 -26.20 -25.61
N ALA A 364 8.73 -26.31 -24.76
CA ALA A 364 8.77 -25.72 -23.43
C ALA A 364 9.91 -26.33 -22.57
N GLY A 365 10.17 -27.63 -22.72
CA GLY A 365 10.99 -28.40 -21.79
C GLY A 365 10.20 -28.83 -20.55
N THR A 366 10.67 -29.84 -19.81
CA THR A 366 9.97 -30.28 -18.60
C THR A 366 9.93 -29.14 -17.57
N THR A 367 8.78 -28.98 -16.92
CA THR A 367 8.59 -28.07 -15.80
C THR A 367 8.05 -28.85 -14.60
N HIS A 368 8.71 -28.73 -13.46
CA HIS A 368 8.23 -29.21 -12.16
C HIS A 368 7.78 -28.04 -11.30
N THR A 369 6.79 -28.28 -10.45
CA THR A 369 6.20 -27.23 -9.59
C THR A 369 6.18 -27.69 -8.14
N TYR A 370 6.67 -26.82 -7.25
CA TYR A 370 6.58 -26.97 -5.80
C TYR A 370 5.71 -25.85 -5.22
N ASN A 371 4.55 -26.19 -4.66
CA ASN A 371 3.62 -25.19 -4.12
C ASN A 371 4.00 -24.83 -2.68
N ILE A 372 4.14 -23.54 -2.39
CA ILE A 372 4.26 -22.98 -1.05
C ILE A 372 3.02 -22.18 -0.68
N GLU A 373 2.78 -22.03 0.62
CA GLU A 373 1.69 -21.24 1.16
C GLU A 373 2.22 -19.92 1.74
N ILE A 374 1.73 -18.79 1.22
CA ILE A 374 1.98 -17.45 1.75
C ILE A 374 0.75 -17.04 2.57
N ILE A 375 0.99 -16.60 3.81
CA ILE A 375 -0.07 -16.17 4.75
C ILE A 375 0.14 -14.68 5.04
N ASP A 376 -0.90 -13.87 4.88
CA ASP A 376 -0.87 -12.42 5.16
C ASP A 376 -1.07 -12.09 6.66
N SER A 377 -1.01 -10.80 7.01
CA SER A 377 -1.24 -10.33 8.40
C SER A 377 -2.68 -10.52 8.90
N ASN A 378 -3.63 -10.81 8.00
CA ASN A 378 -5.03 -11.09 8.30
C ASN A 378 -5.31 -12.61 8.36
N PHE A 379 -4.27 -13.44 8.23
CA PHE A 379 -4.31 -14.92 8.17
C PHE A 379 -4.97 -15.50 6.92
N ASN A 380 -5.04 -14.70 5.85
CA ASN A 380 -5.43 -15.19 4.54
C ASN A 380 -4.29 -15.99 3.90
N SER A 381 -4.61 -17.17 3.39
CA SER A 381 -3.68 -18.03 2.68
C SER A 381 -3.80 -17.84 1.16
N ARG A 382 -2.65 -17.79 0.47
CA ARG A 382 -2.54 -17.91 -0.98
C ARG A 382 -1.44 -18.91 -1.34
N SER A 383 -1.77 -19.85 -2.23
CA SER A 383 -0.80 -20.78 -2.82
C SER A 383 0.05 -20.08 -3.87
N VAL A 384 1.36 -20.31 -3.84
CA VAL A 384 2.32 -19.81 -4.83
C VAL A 384 3.14 -20.99 -5.34
N ALA A 385 3.10 -21.19 -6.65
CA ALA A 385 3.85 -22.23 -7.33
C ALA A 385 5.29 -21.77 -7.57
N ILE A 386 6.28 -22.48 -7.04
CA ILE A 386 7.69 -22.32 -7.44
C ILE A 386 7.96 -23.32 -8.56
N ASN A 387 8.29 -22.83 -9.75
CA ASN A 387 8.50 -23.66 -10.94
C ASN A 387 9.98 -23.79 -11.27
N PHE A 388 10.37 -25.01 -11.60
CA PHE A 388 11.68 -25.40 -12.10
C PHE A 388 11.51 -25.88 -13.52
N ARG A 389 11.89 -25.05 -14.50
CA ARG A 389 11.75 -25.35 -15.93
C ARG A 389 13.12 -25.59 -16.56
N LYS A 390 13.29 -26.70 -17.27
CA LYS A 390 14.60 -27.06 -17.84
C LYS A 390 14.87 -26.31 -19.13
N ASN A 391 15.91 -25.48 -19.13
CA ASN A 391 16.25 -24.64 -20.29
C ASN A 391 17.26 -25.34 -21.22
N SER A 392 18.31 -25.94 -20.65
CA SER A 392 19.35 -26.66 -21.39
C SER A 392 20.01 -27.71 -20.49
N THR A 393 21.03 -28.41 -20.98
CA THR A 393 21.84 -29.32 -20.16
C THR A 393 22.35 -28.59 -18.92
N ASN A 394 22.18 -29.20 -17.75
CA ASN A 394 22.55 -28.66 -16.45
C ASN A 394 22.00 -27.26 -16.10
N THR A 395 20.96 -26.77 -16.81
CA THR A 395 20.47 -25.39 -16.63
C THR A 395 18.95 -25.30 -16.53
N TRP A 396 18.47 -24.63 -15.49
CA TRP A 396 17.04 -24.51 -15.18
C TRP A 396 16.64 -23.05 -14.93
N ALA A 397 15.48 -22.63 -15.43
CA ALA A 397 14.82 -21.41 -14.96
C ALA A 397 14.08 -21.70 -13.66
N LEU A 398 14.30 -20.82 -12.67
CA LEU A 398 13.50 -20.73 -11.46
C LEU A 398 12.53 -19.55 -11.60
N SER A 399 11.23 -19.80 -11.43
CA SER A 399 10.19 -18.77 -11.45
C SER A 399 9.13 -19.02 -10.36
N SER A 400 8.37 -17.99 -10.00
CA SER A 400 7.19 -18.13 -9.14
C SER A 400 5.93 -17.76 -9.91
N THR A 401 4.90 -18.59 -9.84
CA THR A 401 3.57 -18.33 -10.40
C THR A 401 2.54 -18.16 -9.29
N VAL A 402 1.81 -17.03 -9.33
CA VAL A 402 0.61 -16.80 -8.53
C VAL A 402 -0.60 -16.99 -9.44
N SER A 403 -1.50 -17.91 -9.10
CA SER A 403 -2.78 -18.06 -9.77
C SER A 403 -3.80 -17.10 -9.16
N ASN A 404 -4.46 -16.30 -10.00
CA ASN A 404 -5.42 -15.30 -9.54
C ASN A 404 -6.85 -15.79 -9.74
N THR A 405 -7.77 -15.36 -8.87
CA THR A 405 -9.20 -15.49 -9.15
C THR A 405 -9.55 -14.53 -10.27
N LEU A 406 -9.99 -15.07 -11.40
CA LEU A 406 -10.29 -14.29 -12.59
C LEU A 406 -11.53 -13.42 -12.41
N VAL A 407 -11.44 -12.19 -12.92
CA VAL A 407 -12.57 -11.26 -13.05
C VAL A 407 -12.73 -10.85 -14.51
N ASN A 408 -13.96 -10.55 -14.91
CA ASN A 408 -14.26 -9.95 -16.21
C ASN A 408 -13.76 -8.50 -16.21
N GLN A 409 -13.01 -8.09 -17.23
CA GLN A 409 -12.68 -6.66 -17.40
C GLN A 409 -13.98 -5.88 -17.65
N VAL A 410 -14.10 -4.73 -17.00
CA VAL A 410 -15.22 -3.80 -17.19
C VAL A 410 -14.67 -2.44 -17.56
N ASP A 411 -15.02 -1.99 -18.77
CA ASP A 411 -14.79 -0.62 -19.22
C ASP A 411 -16.10 0.16 -19.16
N THR A 412 -16.05 1.39 -18.62
CA THR A 412 -17.17 2.31 -18.60
C THR A 412 -16.93 3.41 -19.62
N VAL A 413 -17.69 3.37 -20.70
CA VAL A 413 -17.79 4.44 -21.70
C VAL A 413 -18.75 5.50 -21.17
N THR A 414 -18.41 6.77 -21.33
CA THR A 414 -19.32 7.91 -21.09
C THR A 414 -19.40 8.75 -22.35
N ILE A 415 -20.60 8.87 -22.92
CA ILE A 415 -20.95 9.77 -24.00
C ILE A 415 -21.72 10.99 -23.45
N GLY A 416 -21.62 12.12 -24.12
CA GLY A 416 -22.28 13.36 -23.75
C GLY A 416 -22.19 14.41 -24.85
N GLY A 417 -23.03 15.43 -24.76
CA GLY A 417 -23.27 16.45 -25.78
C GLY A 417 -24.76 16.75 -25.83
N THR A 418 -25.17 17.68 -26.68
CA THR A 418 -26.55 17.73 -27.16
C THR A 418 -26.83 16.56 -28.13
N VAL A 419 -28.04 16.50 -28.69
CA VAL A 419 -28.45 15.41 -29.58
C VAL A 419 -28.97 16.02 -30.86
N GLU A 420 -28.10 16.10 -31.87
CA GLU A 420 -28.44 16.63 -33.19
C GLU A 420 -28.44 15.54 -34.26
N ALA A 421 -29.38 15.64 -35.21
CA ALA A 421 -29.45 14.71 -36.32
C ALA A 421 -28.15 14.78 -37.15
N GLY A 422 -27.47 13.64 -37.29
CA GLY A 422 -26.19 13.51 -37.96
C GLY A 422 -24.99 13.31 -37.03
N ASP A 423 -25.13 13.48 -35.71
CA ASP A 423 -24.03 13.19 -34.78
C ASP A 423 -23.63 11.72 -34.79
N VAL A 424 -22.34 11.43 -34.64
CA VAL A 424 -21.82 10.05 -34.72
C VAL A 424 -21.05 9.69 -33.46
N TYR A 425 -21.56 8.70 -32.75
CA TYR A 425 -20.89 8.09 -31.61
C TYR A 425 -20.41 6.70 -31.97
N SER A 426 -19.20 6.35 -31.55
CA SER A 426 -18.57 5.07 -31.91
C SER A 426 -17.75 4.47 -30.77
N ILE A 427 -17.77 3.14 -30.72
CA ILE A 427 -17.11 2.29 -29.74
C ILE A 427 -16.31 1.25 -30.52
N THR A 428 -15.01 1.22 -30.32
CA THR A 428 -14.11 0.20 -30.88
C THR A 428 -13.63 -0.72 -29.78
N THR A 429 -13.90 -2.02 -29.90
CA THR A 429 -13.41 -3.05 -28.97
C THR A 429 -12.55 -4.07 -29.69
N ASN A 430 -11.30 -4.24 -29.27
CA ASN A 430 -10.32 -5.15 -29.87
C ASN A 430 -10.18 -4.97 -31.41
N GLY A 431 -10.27 -3.73 -31.89
CA GLY A 431 -10.20 -3.36 -33.30
C GLY A 431 -11.55 -3.32 -34.06
N GLN A 432 -12.63 -3.86 -33.47
CA GLN A 432 -13.96 -3.87 -34.08
C GLN A 432 -14.75 -2.63 -33.70
N THR A 433 -15.05 -1.75 -34.66
CA THR A 433 -15.79 -0.50 -34.44
C THR A 433 -17.29 -0.67 -34.70
N ILE A 434 -18.10 -0.31 -33.70
CA ILE A 434 -19.54 -0.11 -33.78
C ILE A 434 -19.81 1.39 -33.74
N SER A 435 -20.65 1.88 -34.65
CA SER A 435 -21.02 3.29 -34.72
C SER A 435 -22.54 3.44 -34.78
N TYR A 436 -23.04 4.52 -34.18
CA TYR A 436 -24.42 4.96 -34.30
C TYR A 436 -24.44 6.41 -34.77
N THR A 437 -25.28 6.69 -35.78
CA THR A 437 -25.56 8.04 -36.26
C THR A 437 -26.92 8.46 -35.73
N VAL A 438 -26.98 9.59 -35.03
CA VAL A 438 -28.20 10.15 -34.45
C VAL A 438 -29.16 10.56 -35.57
N ILE A 439 -30.43 10.15 -35.47
CA ILE A 439 -31.46 10.37 -36.50
C ILE A 439 -32.41 11.54 -36.19
N GLY A 440 -32.30 12.16 -35.00
CA GLY A 440 -33.09 13.33 -34.58
C GLY A 440 -34.45 13.01 -33.96
N THR A 441 -34.70 11.74 -33.61
CA THR A 441 -35.90 11.28 -32.87
C THR A 441 -35.61 10.94 -31.41
N GLU A 442 -34.33 10.89 -31.06
CA GLU A 442 -33.76 10.56 -29.77
C GLU A 442 -34.01 11.70 -28.78
N ALA A 443 -34.76 11.44 -27.71
CA ALA A 443 -35.19 12.48 -26.78
C ALA A 443 -34.04 13.06 -25.92
N ASN A 444 -32.91 12.36 -25.80
CA ASN A 444 -31.72 12.72 -25.02
C ASN A 444 -30.58 11.72 -25.30
N ILE A 445 -29.41 11.97 -24.68
CA ILE A 445 -28.21 11.11 -24.80
C ILE A 445 -28.43 9.66 -24.32
N ASP A 446 -29.44 9.40 -23.49
CA ASP A 446 -29.75 8.04 -23.02
C ASP A 446 -30.44 7.20 -24.10
N ALA A 447 -31.20 7.82 -25.01
CA ALA A 447 -31.71 7.13 -26.20
C ALA A 447 -30.56 6.77 -27.18
N VAL A 448 -29.57 7.65 -27.34
CA VAL A 448 -28.35 7.40 -28.14
C VAL A 448 -27.51 6.27 -27.51
N ARG A 449 -27.34 6.30 -26.18
CA ARG A 449 -26.71 5.23 -25.37
C ARG A 449 -27.37 3.88 -25.61
N ASP A 450 -28.70 3.82 -25.51
CA ASP A 450 -29.45 2.56 -25.61
C ASP A 450 -29.45 2.00 -27.04
N ALA A 451 -29.43 2.88 -28.05
CA ALA A 451 -29.21 2.50 -29.45
C ALA A 451 -27.80 1.91 -29.69
N LEU A 452 -26.76 2.52 -29.12
CA LEU A 452 -25.38 1.98 -29.16
C LEU A 452 -25.26 0.63 -28.46
N VAL A 453 -25.84 0.46 -27.26
CA VAL A 453 -25.88 -0.83 -26.54
C VAL A 453 -26.55 -1.91 -27.40
N THR A 454 -27.67 -1.55 -28.04
CA THR A 454 -28.38 -2.46 -28.95
C THR A 454 -27.53 -2.85 -30.16
N ALA A 455 -26.89 -1.87 -30.82
CA ALA A 455 -26.04 -2.10 -31.97
C ALA A 455 -24.78 -2.92 -31.63
N PHE A 456 -24.19 -2.70 -30.46
CA PHE A 456 -23.03 -3.44 -29.97
C PHE A 456 -23.37 -4.91 -29.74
N ASN A 457 -24.43 -5.19 -28.97
CA ASN A 457 -24.85 -6.56 -28.66
C ASN A 457 -25.36 -7.33 -29.89
N ALA A 458 -25.90 -6.64 -30.90
CA ALA A 458 -26.30 -7.22 -32.18
C ALA A 458 -25.12 -7.57 -33.10
N SER A 459 -23.92 -7.02 -32.89
CA SER A 459 -22.75 -7.28 -33.73
C SER A 459 -22.08 -8.60 -33.36
N SER A 460 -22.12 -9.58 -34.27
CA SER A 460 -21.50 -10.90 -34.13
C SER A 460 -19.98 -10.91 -33.90
N THR A 461 -19.31 -9.76 -34.03
CA THR A 461 -17.87 -9.63 -33.75
C THR A 461 -17.59 -8.93 -32.41
N ALA A 462 -18.47 -8.04 -31.96
CA ALA A 462 -18.32 -7.36 -30.66
C ALA A 462 -18.92 -8.22 -29.52
N SER A 463 -20.11 -8.79 -29.72
CA SER A 463 -20.76 -9.70 -28.75
C SER A 463 -20.18 -11.12 -28.72
N ALA A 464 -19.08 -11.35 -29.43
CA ALA A 464 -18.25 -12.54 -29.28
C ALA A 464 -17.12 -12.38 -28.23
N VAL A 465 -16.87 -11.15 -27.74
CA VAL A 465 -15.79 -10.84 -26.79
C VAL A 465 -16.25 -10.04 -25.57
N ALA A 466 -17.34 -9.26 -25.68
CA ALA A 466 -17.90 -8.50 -24.57
C ALA A 466 -19.41 -8.28 -24.72
N THR A 467 -20.09 -8.09 -23.59
CA THR A 467 -21.48 -7.64 -23.50
C THR A 467 -21.55 -6.16 -23.10
N ALA A 468 -22.32 -5.36 -23.83
CA ALA A 468 -22.63 -3.98 -23.45
C ALA A 468 -23.95 -3.88 -22.65
N ALA A 469 -24.00 -2.97 -21.67
CA ALA A 469 -25.18 -2.69 -20.87
C ALA A 469 -25.33 -1.18 -20.61
N ALA A 470 -26.58 -0.71 -20.51
CA ALA A 470 -26.89 0.65 -20.12
C ALA A 470 -26.55 0.88 -18.64
N GLY A 471 -25.78 1.93 -18.35
CA GLY A 471 -25.45 2.39 -17.01
C GLY A 471 -26.29 3.60 -16.60
N ALA A 472 -25.67 4.53 -15.87
CA ALA A 472 -26.26 5.84 -15.59
C ALA A 472 -26.39 6.69 -16.87
N THR A 473 -26.88 7.93 -16.74
CA THR A 473 -27.05 8.83 -17.89
C THR A 473 -25.75 9.03 -18.67
N GLY A 474 -25.81 8.82 -19.99
CA GLY A 474 -24.69 8.83 -20.92
C GLY A 474 -23.68 7.67 -20.77
N LYS A 475 -23.86 6.72 -19.84
CA LYS A 475 -22.85 5.70 -19.54
C LYS A 475 -23.18 4.32 -20.08
N ILE A 476 -22.23 3.70 -20.78
CA ILE A 476 -22.29 2.32 -21.25
C ILE A 476 -21.25 1.51 -20.50
N THR A 477 -21.66 0.39 -19.92
CA THR A 477 -20.77 -0.59 -19.30
C THR A 477 -20.48 -1.68 -20.31
N ILE A 478 -19.21 -1.91 -20.66
CA ILE A 478 -18.77 -2.98 -21.54
C ILE A 478 -18.00 -3.98 -20.68
N THR A 479 -18.52 -5.20 -20.59
CA THR A 479 -17.97 -6.27 -19.76
C THR A 479 -17.44 -7.38 -20.67
N ALA A 480 -16.16 -7.72 -20.57
CA ALA A 480 -15.60 -8.87 -21.30
C ALA A 480 -16.33 -10.16 -20.89
N ASP A 481 -16.76 -10.99 -21.84
CA ASP A 481 -17.61 -12.16 -21.52
C ASP A 481 -16.84 -13.28 -20.81
N THR A 482 -15.52 -13.36 -21.07
CA THR A 482 -14.61 -14.32 -20.44
C THR A 482 -13.72 -13.62 -19.42
N ALA A 483 -13.76 -14.08 -18.17
CA ALA A 483 -12.91 -13.57 -17.10
C ALA A 483 -11.41 -13.82 -17.43
N GLY A 484 -10.55 -12.85 -17.15
CA GLY A 484 -9.12 -12.91 -17.55
C GLY A 484 -8.81 -12.47 -18.98
N SER A 485 -9.82 -12.21 -19.82
CA SER A 485 -9.63 -11.67 -21.17
C SER A 485 -9.43 -10.16 -21.15
N SER A 486 -8.43 -9.68 -21.90
CA SER A 486 -8.19 -8.24 -22.05
C SER A 486 -9.14 -7.64 -23.08
N LEU A 487 -9.73 -6.50 -22.72
CA LEU A 487 -10.52 -5.66 -23.60
C LEU A 487 -9.75 -4.37 -23.88
N VAL A 488 -9.56 -4.05 -25.15
CA VAL A 488 -9.02 -2.77 -25.62
C VAL A 488 -10.19 -1.97 -26.18
N THR A 489 -10.75 -1.09 -25.36
CA THR A 489 -11.83 -0.19 -25.74
C THR A 489 -11.29 1.20 -26.09
N SER A 490 -11.67 1.74 -27.25
CA SER A 490 -11.55 3.16 -27.57
C SER A 490 -12.88 3.70 -28.07
N VAL A 491 -13.10 5.00 -27.91
CA VAL A 491 -14.37 5.64 -28.26
C VAL A 491 -14.14 6.97 -28.95
N ASN A 492 -15.11 7.39 -29.77
CA ASN A 492 -15.08 8.67 -30.47
C ASN A 492 -16.51 9.21 -30.61
N GLY A 493 -16.72 10.48 -30.24
CA GLY A 493 -17.93 11.24 -30.47
C GLY A 493 -17.60 12.36 -31.44
N ASN A 494 -18.24 12.36 -32.61
CA ASN A 494 -17.93 13.26 -33.71
C ASN A 494 -19.17 14.07 -34.11
N ASN A 495 -19.04 15.40 -34.13
CA ASN A 495 -20.02 16.28 -34.75
C ASN A 495 -20.00 16.09 -36.27
N ALA A 496 -20.97 15.33 -36.77
CA ALA A 496 -21.31 15.27 -38.18
C ALA A 496 -22.72 15.83 -38.47
N ALA A 497 -23.43 16.32 -37.45
CA ALA A 497 -24.61 17.16 -37.64
C ALA A 497 -24.25 18.43 -38.43
N VAL A 498 -25.02 18.72 -39.48
CA VAL A 498 -24.87 19.93 -40.30
C VAL A 498 -25.99 20.89 -39.93
N ALA A 499 -25.65 22.12 -39.54
CA ALA A 499 -26.67 23.13 -39.26
C ALA A 499 -27.49 23.43 -40.52
N VAL A 500 -28.81 23.51 -40.38
CA VAL A 500 -29.76 23.81 -41.46
C VAL A 500 -30.38 25.17 -41.22
N ALA A 501 -30.34 26.04 -42.24
CA ALA A 501 -31.03 27.31 -42.21
C ALA A 501 -32.55 27.10 -42.29
N GLN A 502 -33.31 27.76 -41.42
CA GLN A 502 -34.77 27.80 -41.53
C GLN A 502 -35.15 28.42 -42.88
N VAL A 503 -36.17 27.84 -43.53
CA VAL A 503 -36.79 28.40 -44.73
C VAL A 503 -38.29 28.46 -44.53
N ASP A 504 -38.84 29.66 -44.55
CA ASP A 504 -40.28 29.90 -44.52
C ASP A 504 -40.74 30.39 -45.90
N THR A 505 -41.88 29.90 -46.39
CA THR A 505 -42.50 30.42 -47.61
C THR A 505 -43.61 31.39 -47.24
N LEU A 506 -43.43 32.63 -47.67
CA LEU A 506 -44.41 33.70 -47.64
C LEU A 506 -45.18 33.73 -48.97
N THR A 507 -46.46 33.42 -48.95
CA THR A 507 -47.35 33.53 -50.11
C THR A 507 -48.22 34.78 -50.01
N ILE A 508 -48.20 35.62 -51.06
CA ILE A 508 -49.07 36.80 -51.21
C ILE A 508 -50.17 36.56 -52.24
N GLY A 509 -51.33 37.19 -52.04
CA GLY A 509 -52.46 37.11 -52.95
C GLY A 509 -53.33 38.38 -52.93
N GLY A 510 -54.39 38.34 -53.73
CA GLY A 510 -55.30 39.45 -54.04
C GLY A 510 -55.05 40.08 -55.40
N THR A 511 -55.87 41.06 -55.76
CA THR A 511 -55.57 42.04 -56.81
C THR A 511 -54.49 43.02 -56.31
N ILE A 512 -54.00 43.88 -57.22
CA ILE A 512 -52.98 44.87 -56.91
C ILE A 512 -53.58 46.24 -57.16
N GLU A 513 -53.99 46.90 -56.09
CA GLU A 513 -54.42 48.29 -56.12
C GLU A 513 -53.34 49.20 -55.54
N ALA A 514 -53.28 50.46 -55.98
CA ALA A 514 -52.34 51.41 -55.39
C ALA A 514 -52.79 51.80 -53.97
N GLY A 515 -51.94 51.54 -52.98
CA GLY A 515 -52.16 51.88 -51.57
C GLY A 515 -52.28 50.70 -50.62
N ASP A 516 -52.49 49.47 -51.11
CA ASP A 516 -52.49 48.26 -50.28
C ASP A 516 -51.15 48.08 -49.56
N THR A 517 -51.20 47.56 -48.33
CA THR A 517 -49.99 47.36 -47.51
C THR A 517 -49.78 45.91 -47.15
N TYR A 518 -48.52 45.47 -47.26
CA TYR A 518 -48.04 44.18 -46.80
C TYR A 518 -47.00 44.44 -45.72
N ASP A 519 -47.35 44.14 -44.46
CA ASP A 519 -46.50 44.29 -43.29
C ASP A 519 -45.89 42.93 -42.94
N ILE A 520 -44.60 42.74 -43.26
CA ILE A 520 -43.84 41.52 -42.95
C ILE A 520 -43.07 41.76 -41.66
N VAL A 521 -43.34 40.99 -40.62
CA VAL A 521 -42.64 41.08 -39.34
C VAL A 521 -41.67 39.91 -39.21
N VAL A 522 -40.37 40.20 -39.05
CA VAL A 522 -39.33 39.20 -38.79
C VAL A 522 -38.65 39.51 -37.45
N ASP A 523 -38.76 38.57 -36.50
CA ASP A 523 -38.26 38.71 -35.11
C ASP A 523 -38.67 40.04 -34.43
N GLY A 524 -39.91 40.45 -34.69
CA GLY A 524 -40.50 41.68 -34.15
C GLY A 524 -40.18 42.97 -34.92
N ASN A 525 -39.39 42.90 -36.00
CA ASN A 525 -39.05 44.03 -36.85
C ASN A 525 -39.92 44.04 -38.12
N THR A 526 -40.61 45.15 -38.39
CA THR A 526 -41.58 45.25 -39.49
C THR A 526 -40.98 45.89 -40.74
N VAL A 527 -41.07 45.18 -41.87
CA VAL A 527 -40.90 45.73 -43.22
C VAL A 527 -42.29 45.93 -43.85
N THR A 528 -42.70 47.18 -44.01
CA THR A 528 -43.94 47.56 -44.70
C THR A 528 -43.65 47.83 -46.17
N TYR A 529 -44.33 47.13 -47.07
CA TYR A 529 -44.40 47.48 -48.48
C TYR A 529 -45.79 48.03 -48.84
N THR A 530 -45.84 49.23 -49.40
CA THR A 530 -47.07 49.83 -49.96
C THR A 530 -47.04 49.72 -51.48
N THR A 531 -48.09 49.14 -52.06
CA THR A 531 -48.24 49.01 -53.52
C THR A 531 -48.41 50.37 -54.19
N THR A 532 -47.78 50.53 -55.35
CA THR A 532 -47.86 51.76 -56.18
C THR A 532 -48.89 51.65 -57.31
N GLY A 533 -49.38 50.43 -57.59
CA GLY A 533 -50.18 50.11 -58.77
C GLY A 533 -49.33 49.92 -60.03
N GLY A 534 -48.01 50.12 -59.94
CA GLY A 534 -47.04 49.92 -61.03
C GLY A 534 -46.47 48.51 -61.11
N GLU A 535 -46.76 47.64 -60.14
CA GLU A 535 -46.19 46.29 -60.01
C GLU A 535 -46.73 45.32 -61.08
N GLY A 536 -47.94 45.58 -61.59
CA GLY A 536 -48.54 44.96 -62.78
C GLY A 536 -48.98 43.50 -62.66
N THR A 537 -48.25 42.67 -61.91
CA THR A 537 -48.57 41.25 -61.65
C THR A 537 -48.11 40.84 -60.26
N LEU A 538 -48.65 39.74 -59.72
CA LEU A 538 -48.18 39.17 -58.44
C LEU A 538 -46.66 38.90 -58.44
N ALA A 539 -46.07 38.50 -59.56
CA ALA A 539 -44.61 38.32 -59.68
C ALA A 539 -43.81 39.64 -59.57
N GLY A 540 -44.39 40.75 -60.02
CA GLY A 540 -43.83 42.10 -59.86
C GLY A 540 -43.93 42.56 -58.40
N LEU A 541 -45.10 42.39 -57.77
CA LEU A 541 -45.32 42.72 -56.36
C LEU A 541 -44.41 41.90 -55.44
N ARG A 542 -44.38 40.58 -55.64
CA ARG A 542 -43.46 39.63 -54.98
C ARG A 542 -42.00 40.09 -55.12
N SER A 543 -41.60 40.56 -56.31
CA SER A 543 -40.24 41.06 -56.55
C SER A 543 -39.95 42.36 -55.81
N ALA A 544 -40.94 43.25 -55.66
CA ALA A 544 -40.79 44.49 -54.92
C ALA A 544 -40.74 44.26 -53.40
N ILE A 545 -41.61 43.40 -52.86
CA ILE A 545 -41.59 43.00 -51.44
C ILE A 545 -40.27 42.31 -51.08
N ARG A 546 -39.79 41.35 -51.89
CA ARG A 546 -38.47 40.74 -51.70
C ARG A 546 -37.35 41.79 -51.67
N ALA A 547 -37.39 42.77 -52.57
CA ALA A 547 -36.39 43.83 -52.62
C ALA A 547 -36.45 44.72 -51.37
N ALA A 548 -37.65 45.03 -50.85
CA ALA A 548 -37.81 45.77 -49.61
C ALA A 548 -37.26 45.00 -48.39
N ILE A 549 -37.55 43.70 -48.27
CA ILE A 549 -37.05 42.86 -47.17
C ILE A 549 -35.51 42.79 -47.19
N ASN A 550 -34.89 42.55 -48.34
CA ASN A 550 -33.43 42.46 -48.46
C ASN A 550 -32.71 43.83 -48.33
N ALA A 551 -33.42 44.95 -48.55
CA ALA A 551 -32.87 46.29 -48.41
C ALA A 551 -33.06 46.89 -47.01
N ASP A 552 -33.88 46.26 -46.16
CA ASP A 552 -34.09 46.72 -44.79
C ASP A 552 -32.85 46.52 -43.93
N GLY A 553 -32.46 47.57 -43.19
CA GLY A 553 -31.22 47.59 -42.41
C GLY A 553 -31.22 46.71 -41.16
N VAL A 554 -32.37 46.15 -40.76
CA VAL A 554 -32.54 45.29 -39.58
C VAL A 554 -32.98 43.88 -39.97
N VAL A 555 -33.89 43.74 -40.94
CA VAL A 555 -34.41 42.43 -41.38
C VAL A 555 -33.54 41.78 -42.44
N GLY A 556 -32.95 42.52 -43.38
CA GLY A 556 -32.04 41.97 -44.40
C GLY A 556 -30.83 41.19 -43.86
N PRO A 557 -30.23 41.59 -42.71
CA PRO A 557 -29.22 40.79 -42.01
C PRO A 557 -29.74 39.53 -41.30
N LEU A 558 -31.05 39.39 -41.08
CA LEU A 558 -31.66 38.24 -40.39
C LEU A 558 -32.13 37.15 -41.37
N VAL A 559 -32.74 37.57 -42.50
CA VAL A 559 -33.25 36.67 -43.54
C VAL A 559 -32.89 37.15 -44.94
N THR A 560 -32.56 36.21 -45.82
CA THR A 560 -32.46 36.44 -47.26
C THR A 560 -33.79 36.07 -47.92
N ALA A 561 -34.47 37.05 -48.51
CA ALA A 561 -35.67 36.85 -49.31
C ALA A 561 -35.32 36.50 -50.77
N ALA A 562 -35.90 35.42 -51.31
CA ALA A 562 -35.70 34.94 -52.67
C ALA A 562 -37.02 34.62 -53.39
N ASP A 563 -36.95 34.30 -54.69
CA ASP A 563 -38.10 33.85 -55.48
C ASP A 563 -38.51 32.44 -55.00
N GLY A 564 -39.77 32.27 -54.62
CA GLY A 564 -40.38 30.97 -54.35
C GLY A 564 -40.89 30.28 -55.62
N GLY A 565 -41.58 29.15 -55.44
CA GLY A 565 -42.00 28.28 -56.55
C GLY A 565 -43.10 28.87 -57.45
N ALA A 566 -44.04 29.63 -56.88
CA ALA A 566 -45.09 30.31 -57.64
C ALA A 566 -44.85 31.83 -57.78
N ALA A 567 -45.59 32.46 -58.69
CA ALA A 567 -45.57 33.91 -58.89
C ALA A 567 -45.94 34.73 -57.64
N SER A 568 -46.58 34.09 -56.65
CA SER A 568 -47.02 34.61 -55.34
C SER A 568 -46.01 34.41 -54.21
N ASP A 569 -44.98 33.59 -54.37
CA ASP A 569 -44.25 33.02 -53.23
C ASP A 569 -42.87 33.67 -53.05
N ILE A 570 -42.57 34.11 -51.84
CA ILE A 570 -41.26 34.59 -51.40
C ILE A 570 -40.70 33.55 -50.43
N THR A 571 -39.50 33.04 -50.69
CA THR A 571 -38.77 32.21 -49.72
C THR A 571 -37.95 33.10 -48.80
N LEU A 572 -38.14 32.99 -47.50
CA LEU A 572 -37.36 33.65 -46.46
C LEU A 572 -36.40 32.60 -45.87
N THR A 573 -35.11 32.71 -46.18
CA THR A 573 -34.08 31.81 -45.65
C THR A 573 -33.30 32.52 -44.56
N ALA A 574 -33.10 31.88 -43.41
CA ALA A 574 -32.27 32.41 -42.33
C ALA A 574 -30.86 32.77 -42.83
N ALA A 575 -30.35 33.95 -42.48
CA ALA A 575 -29.05 34.43 -42.95
C ALA A 575 -27.87 33.59 -42.43
N ALA A 576 -28.05 32.85 -41.33
CA ALA A 576 -27.14 31.83 -40.83
C ALA A 576 -27.87 30.49 -40.65
N ALA A 577 -27.18 29.39 -40.92
CA ALA A 577 -27.69 28.06 -40.64
C ALA A 577 -27.69 27.80 -39.12
N GLY A 578 -28.77 27.21 -38.59
CA GLY A 578 -28.94 26.99 -37.15
C GLY A 578 -29.52 28.17 -36.36
N THR A 579 -29.70 29.36 -36.96
CA THR A 579 -30.48 30.44 -36.34
C THR A 579 -31.93 30.39 -36.79
N ALA A 580 -32.85 30.18 -35.85
CA ALA A 580 -34.28 30.29 -36.11
C ALA A 580 -34.71 31.76 -36.16
N PHE A 581 -35.75 32.04 -36.95
CA PHE A 581 -36.46 33.32 -36.96
C PHE A 581 -37.98 33.09 -36.86
N THR A 582 -38.69 34.10 -36.38
CA THR A 582 -40.15 34.18 -36.41
C THR A 582 -40.59 35.11 -37.52
N ALA A 583 -41.51 34.67 -38.38
CA ALA A 583 -42.06 35.51 -39.43
C ALA A 583 -43.59 35.52 -39.43
N THR A 584 -44.19 36.70 -39.56
CA THR A 584 -45.63 36.88 -39.83
C THR A 584 -45.83 37.89 -40.95
N ILE A 585 -47.02 37.86 -41.57
CA ILE A 585 -47.45 38.90 -42.51
C ILE A 585 -48.87 39.36 -42.18
N THR A 586 -49.12 40.65 -42.33
CA THR A 586 -50.47 41.20 -42.42
C THR A 586 -50.63 41.88 -43.78
N ALA A 587 -51.66 41.49 -44.54
CA ALA A 587 -52.05 42.17 -45.78
C ALA A 587 -53.29 43.03 -45.49
N THR A 588 -53.22 44.32 -45.82
CA THR A 588 -54.31 45.29 -45.62
C THR A 588 -54.73 45.87 -46.96
N ASN A 589 -55.96 45.58 -47.39
CA ASN A 589 -56.59 46.26 -48.52
C ASN A 589 -56.85 47.73 -48.18
N LEU A 590 -56.32 48.64 -48.98
CA LEU A 590 -56.73 50.05 -49.03
C LEU A 590 -57.28 50.42 -50.43
N GLY A 591 -57.23 49.48 -51.38
CA GLY A 591 -57.85 49.50 -52.68
C GLY A 591 -59.36 49.22 -52.69
N ALA A 592 -59.89 49.05 -53.91
CA ALA A 592 -61.32 48.92 -54.17
C ALA A 592 -61.85 47.50 -53.94
N THR A 593 -60.99 46.48 -53.98
CA THR A 593 -61.36 45.07 -53.93
C THR A 593 -60.70 44.42 -52.70
N ALA A 594 -61.49 44.05 -51.70
CA ALA A 594 -60.95 43.54 -50.44
C ALA A 594 -60.59 42.05 -50.52
N ASP A 595 -59.52 41.71 -51.23
CA ASP A 595 -59.04 40.33 -51.42
C ASP A 595 -57.54 40.10 -51.16
N ASN A 596 -56.77 41.13 -50.76
CA ASN A 596 -55.36 40.97 -50.40
C ASN A 596 -55.19 39.94 -49.29
N THR A 597 -54.26 39.01 -49.50
CA THR A 597 -53.96 37.92 -48.57
C THR A 597 -52.46 37.76 -48.41
N GLY A 598 -52.05 37.30 -47.23
CA GLY A 598 -50.68 36.93 -46.92
C GLY A 598 -50.68 35.77 -45.94
N THR A 599 -49.91 34.73 -46.23
CA THR A 599 -49.70 33.60 -45.32
C THR A 599 -48.23 33.20 -45.31
N ILE A 600 -47.70 32.86 -44.13
CA ILE A 600 -46.36 32.30 -43.97
C ILE A 600 -46.48 30.88 -43.46
N ALA A 601 -45.72 29.96 -44.07
CA ALA A 601 -45.59 28.58 -43.63
C ALA A 601 -44.11 28.18 -43.59
N ALA A 602 -43.66 27.61 -42.48
CA ALA A 602 -42.34 26.99 -42.40
C ALA A 602 -42.26 25.81 -43.38
N THR A 603 -41.24 25.81 -44.26
CA THR A 603 -41.02 24.75 -45.27
C THR A 603 -39.74 23.96 -45.03
N THR A 604 -38.74 24.54 -44.35
CA THR A 604 -37.59 23.83 -43.79
C THR A 604 -37.37 24.32 -42.36
N ALA A 605 -37.38 23.40 -41.40
CA ALA A 605 -37.18 23.75 -39.98
C ALA A 605 -35.71 24.11 -39.71
N ASN A 606 -35.48 24.98 -38.72
CA ASN A 606 -34.14 25.27 -38.22
C ASN A 606 -33.51 24.01 -37.60
N ALA A 607 -32.25 23.73 -37.89
CA ALA A 607 -31.46 22.73 -37.17
C ALA A 607 -30.12 23.32 -36.73
N THR A 608 -29.86 23.32 -35.43
CA THR A 608 -28.56 23.68 -34.86
C THR A 608 -27.53 22.58 -35.11
N SER A 609 -26.24 22.93 -35.03
CA SER A 609 -25.15 21.97 -34.84
C SER A 609 -24.18 22.60 -33.86
N THR A 610 -24.07 22.00 -32.68
CA THR A 610 -23.26 22.46 -31.57
C THR A 610 -22.10 21.49 -31.37
N ALA A 611 -20.86 21.98 -31.44
CA ALA A 611 -19.66 21.14 -31.37
C ALA A 611 -19.33 20.70 -29.94
N ASP A 612 -20.21 19.92 -29.31
CA ASP A 612 -20.13 19.52 -27.90
C ASP A 612 -20.15 18.00 -27.65
N ASN A 613 -20.20 17.19 -28.71
CA ASN A 613 -20.09 15.74 -28.61
C ASN A 613 -18.79 15.32 -27.93
N THR A 614 -18.91 14.47 -26.92
CA THR A 614 -17.82 13.91 -26.13
C THR A 614 -18.01 12.40 -25.99
N ALA A 615 -16.91 11.67 -26.08
CA ALA A 615 -16.85 10.26 -25.73
C ALA A 615 -15.56 10.00 -24.95
N THR A 616 -15.68 9.36 -23.79
CA THR A 616 -14.56 8.96 -22.94
C THR A 616 -14.73 7.52 -22.49
N VAL A 617 -13.62 6.85 -22.16
CA VAL A 617 -13.63 5.48 -21.63
C VAL A 617 -12.71 5.39 -20.42
N ALA A 618 -13.15 4.68 -19.40
CA ALA A 618 -12.37 4.39 -18.21
C ALA A 618 -12.57 2.92 -17.79
N THR A 619 -11.49 2.17 -17.67
CA THR A 619 -11.52 0.81 -17.12
C THR A 619 -11.84 0.88 -15.62
N THR A 620 -13.02 0.40 -15.24
CA THR A 620 -13.53 0.43 -13.85
C THR A 620 -13.27 -0.88 -13.11
N THR A 621 -13.16 -1.99 -13.84
CA THR A 621 -12.57 -3.26 -13.35
C THR A 621 -11.48 -3.68 -14.32
N ALA A 622 -10.22 -3.61 -13.90
CA ALA A 622 -9.10 -4.03 -14.74
C ALA A 622 -9.10 -5.55 -14.98
N ASN A 623 -8.61 -5.99 -16.14
CA ASN A 623 -8.31 -7.39 -16.35
C ASN A 623 -7.23 -7.87 -15.37
N VAL A 624 -7.39 -9.07 -14.82
CA VAL A 624 -6.39 -9.73 -13.98
C VAL A 624 -5.83 -10.92 -14.76
N THR A 625 -4.53 -10.93 -15.01
CA THR A 625 -3.86 -12.03 -15.71
C THR A 625 -4.09 -13.35 -14.95
N PRO A 626 -4.52 -14.45 -15.61
CA PRO A 626 -4.86 -15.72 -14.93
C PRO A 626 -3.76 -16.25 -14.01
N THR A 627 -2.51 -16.12 -14.46
CA THR A 627 -1.32 -16.46 -13.71
C THR A 627 -0.29 -15.35 -13.87
N LEU A 628 0.22 -14.83 -12.76
CA LEU A 628 1.38 -13.94 -12.77
C LEU A 628 2.64 -14.78 -12.53
N THR A 629 3.44 -14.99 -13.58
CA THR A 629 4.71 -15.72 -13.49
C THR A 629 5.88 -14.76 -13.52
N THR A 630 6.65 -14.73 -12.43
CA THR A 630 7.84 -13.89 -12.25
C THR A 630 9.08 -14.76 -12.35
N ASN A 631 10.00 -14.44 -13.27
CA ASN A 631 11.31 -15.10 -13.34
C ASN A 631 12.18 -14.65 -12.15
N ILE A 632 12.79 -15.60 -11.43
CA ILE A 632 13.60 -15.35 -10.25
C ILE A 632 15.09 -15.39 -10.62
N THR A 633 15.56 -16.51 -11.16
CA THR A 633 16.96 -16.68 -11.59
C THR A 633 17.12 -17.87 -12.54
N THR A 634 18.33 -18.06 -13.08
CA THR A 634 18.74 -19.29 -13.74
C THR A 634 19.68 -20.07 -12.82
N LEU A 635 19.36 -21.35 -12.59
CA LEU A 635 20.17 -22.31 -11.84
C LEU A 635 21.10 -23.05 -12.80
N THR A 636 22.39 -23.11 -12.49
CA THR A 636 23.37 -23.92 -13.24
C THR A 636 24.01 -24.96 -12.35
N PHE A 637 24.28 -26.14 -12.89
CA PHE A 637 24.83 -27.29 -12.16
C PHE A 637 26.14 -27.78 -12.79
N ASP A 638 27.07 -28.24 -11.97
CA ASP A 638 28.30 -28.88 -12.45
C ASP A 638 28.03 -30.30 -12.99
N ALA A 639 29.08 -30.99 -13.46
CA ALA A 639 28.97 -32.36 -13.94
C ALA A 639 28.62 -33.40 -12.85
N ASN A 640 28.73 -33.03 -11.57
CA ASN A 640 28.40 -33.86 -10.41
C ASN A 640 27.00 -33.58 -9.85
N GLY A 641 26.24 -32.67 -10.46
CA GLY A 641 24.89 -32.30 -10.01
C GLY A 641 24.84 -31.27 -8.88
N ALA A 642 25.95 -30.60 -8.55
CA ALA A 642 26.00 -29.56 -7.53
C ALA A 642 25.67 -28.17 -8.12
N LEU A 643 24.95 -27.33 -7.35
CA LEU A 643 24.61 -25.96 -7.76
C LEU A 643 25.88 -25.10 -7.87
N THR A 644 26.02 -24.37 -8.99
CA THR A 644 27.17 -23.48 -9.28
C THR A 644 26.76 -22.02 -9.47
N SER A 645 25.54 -21.77 -9.95
CA SER A 645 24.92 -20.45 -10.01
C SER A 645 23.47 -20.54 -9.51
N PRO A 646 23.02 -19.62 -8.65
CA PRO A 646 23.80 -18.55 -8.02
C PRO A 646 24.82 -19.09 -7.02
N SER A 647 26.05 -18.59 -7.06
CA SER A 647 27.17 -19.10 -6.25
C SER A 647 27.03 -18.86 -4.75
N SER A 648 26.13 -17.97 -4.34
CA SER A 648 25.74 -17.76 -2.94
C SER A 648 24.79 -18.85 -2.41
N GLY A 649 24.12 -19.59 -3.29
CA GLY A 649 22.97 -20.42 -2.93
C GLY A 649 21.74 -19.65 -2.44
N LEU A 650 21.76 -18.31 -2.44
CA LEU A 650 20.67 -17.46 -1.94
C LEU A 650 20.00 -16.70 -3.09
N VAL A 651 18.67 -16.74 -3.17
CA VAL A 651 17.86 -15.98 -4.13
C VAL A 651 16.77 -15.16 -3.42
N THR A 652 16.37 -14.04 -4.01
CA THR A 652 15.20 -13.29 -3.53
C THR A 652 13.95 -13.80 -4.22
N LEU A 653 13.07 -14.47 -3.46
CA LEU A 653 11.73 -14.82 -3.89
C LEU A 653 10.83 -13.59 -3.72
N ALA A 654 10.76 -12.77 -4.78
CA ALA A 654 9.87 -11.62 -4.86
C ALA A 654 8.54 -12.02 -5.51
N VAL A 655 7.46 -12.01 -4.71
CA VAL A 655 6.11 -12.39 -5.14
C VAL A 655 5.20 -11.16 -5.09
N THR A 656 4.72 -10.74 -6.26
CA THR A 656 3.61 -9.80 -6.37
C THR A 656 2.30 -10.57 -6.26
N LEU A 657 1.44 -10.15 -5.35
CA LEU A 657 0.11 -10.71 -5.10
C LEU A 657 -0.93 -9.71 -5.62
N PRO A 658 -1.53 -9.93 -6.81
CA PRO A 658 -2.57 -9.05 -7.35
C PRO A 658 -3.79 -8.96 -6.43
N ALA A 659 -4.53 -7.86 -6.51
CA ALA A 659 -5.84 -7.78 -5.87
C ALA A 659 -6.81 -8.77 -6.53
N ASP A 660 -7.66 -9.40 -5.73
CA ASP A 660 -8.87 -10.07 -6.20
C ASP A 660 -10.07 -9.67 -5.31
N ALA A 661 -11.21 -10.33 -5.48
CA ALA A 661 -12.43 -10.03 -4.71
C ALA A 661 -12.31 -10.21 -3.18
N ASN A 662 -11.30 -10.96 -2.71
CA ASN A 662 -11.11 -11.30 -1.29
C ASN A 662 -9.87 -10.64 -0.67
N TYR A 663 -8.87 -10.28 -1.48
CA TYR A 663 -7.57 -9.80 -0.98
C TYR A 663 -7.06 -8.57 -1.76
N PRO A 664 -6.54 -7.53 -1.09
CA PRO A 664 -5.94 -6.37 -1.75
C PRO A 664 -4.59 -6.70 -2.42
N THR A 665 -4.06 -5.77 -3.21
CA THR A 665 -2.70 -5.88 -3.76
C THR A 665 -1.66 -5.94 -2.65
N GLY A 666 -0.72 -6.89 -2.77
CA GLY A 666 0.38 -7.06 -1.83
C GLY A 666 1.69 -7.42 -2.54
N THR A 667 2.80 -7.22 -1.85
CA THR A 667 4.12 -7.72 -2.28
C THR A 667 4.79 -8.42 -1.10
N ALA A 668 5.35 -9.60 -1.36
CA ALA A 668 6.12 -10.36 -0.39
C ALA A 668 7.52 -10.60 -0.96
N SER A 669 8.54 -10.47 -0.12
CA SER A 669 9.94 -10.73 -0.49
C SER A 669 10.59 -11.56 0.61
N VAL A 670 11.05 -12.76 0.25
CA VAL A 670 11.71 -13.70 1.17
C VAL A 670 13.05 -14.11 0.58
N THR A 671 14.09 -14.21 1.40
CA THR A 671 15.35 -14.83 0.98
C THR A 671 15.17 -16.35 0.98
N LEU A 672 15.24 -16.98 -0.18
CA LEU A 672 15.18 -18.42 -0.34
C LEU A 672 16.61 -18.96 -0.48
N ASP A 673 17.00 -19.81 0.46
CA ASP A 673 18.19 -20.64 0.40
C ASP A 673 17.89 -21.89 -0.44
N ILE A 674 18.67 -22.04 -1.50
CA ILE A 674 18.64 -23.13 -2.48
C ILE A 674 20.02 -23.80 -2.61
N SER A 675 20.95 -23.52 -1.70
CA SER A 675 22.33 -24.05 -1.73
C SER A 675 22.41 -25.58 -1.75
N GLU A 676 21.40 -26.24 -1.17
CA GLU A 676 21.25 -27.70 -1.10
C GLU A 676 20.34 -28.30 -2.20
N ILE A 677 19.96 -27.53 -3.23
CA ILE A 677 19.33 -28.11 -4.43
C ILE A 677 20.39 -28.86 -5.24
N SER A 678 20.08 -30.10 -5.63
CA SER A 678 20.95 -30.96 -6.43
C SER A 678 20.26 -31.45 -7.70
N GLN A 679 21.05 -31.86 -8.70
CA GLN A 679 20.56 -32.38 -9.97
C GLN A 679 21.12 -33.78 -10.25
N PHE A 680 20.35 -34.81 -9.93
CA PHE A 680 20.67 -36.21 -10.24
C PHE A 680 19.62 -36.85 -11.17
N ALA A 681 19.93 -38.04 -11.70
CA ALA A 681 18.96 -38.84 -12.44
C ALA A 681 17.94 -39.46 -11.48
N GLY A 682 16.66 -39.42 -11.83
CA GLY A 682 15.56 -39.85 -10.98
C GLY A 682 14.36 -38.91 -11.09
N ASP A 683 13.39 -39.05 -10.19
CA ASP A 683 12.21 -38.20 -10.14
C ASP A 683 12.48 -36.85 -9.43
N PHE A 684 11.60 -35.88 -9.67
CA PHE A 684 11.59 -34.62 -8.92
C PHE A 684 11.16 -34.91 -7.47
N LEU A 685 12.07 -34.71 -6.52
CA LEU A 685 11.88 -35.08 -5.13
C LEU A 685 12.14 -33.90 -4.20
N PRO A 686 11.11 -33.36 -3.53
CA PRO A 686 11.28 -32.49 -2.38
C PRO A 686 11.84 -33.26 -1.18
N ILE A 687 12.99 -32.81 -0.68
CA ILE A 687 13.69 -33.42 0.46
C ILE A 687 13.26 -32.72 1.75
N SER A 688 13.35 -31.40 1.79
CA SER A 688 12.85 -30.60 2.91
C SER A 688 12.50 -29.17 2.50
N TYR A 689 11.65 -28.55 3.31
CA TYR A 689 11.35 -27.12 3.25
C TYR A 689 11.23 -26.61 4.68
N SER A 690 11.96 -25.54 5.00
CA SER A 690 11.93 -24.90 6.32
C SER A 690 11.89 -23.38 6.18
N LYS A 691 11.40 -22.69 7.21
CA LYS A 691 11.29 -21.23 7.22
C LYS A 691 11.42 -20.69 8.64
N ASN A 692 11.94 -19.47 8.77
CA ASN A 692 12.16 -18.83 10.06
C ASN A 692 10.95 -18.03 10.58
N GLY A 693 9.93 -17.83 9.76
CA GLY A 693 8.70 -17.14 10.13
C GLY A 693 7.50 -18.08 10.22
N PHE A 694 6.60 -17.77 11.14
CA PHE A 694 5.44 -18.59 11.48
C PHE A 694 4.20 -17.72 11.56
N ALA A 695 3.08 -18.22 11.03
CA ALA A 695 1.78 -17.61 11.27
C ALA A 695 1.41 -17.75 12.77
N LYS A 696 0.54 -16.87 13.25
CA LYS A 696 -0.05 -17.00 14.60
C LYS A 696 -0.74 -18.36 14.70
N ALA A 697 -0.30 -19.18 15.65
CA ALA A 697 -0.99 -20.39 16.06
C ALA A 697 -1.49 -20.22 17.50
N ASN A 698 -2.74 -20.61 17.75
CA ASN A 698 -3.21 -20.76 19.12
C ASN A 698 -2.50 -21.97 19.73
N LEU A 699 -1.70 -21.75 20.78
CA LEU A 699 -1.07 -22.82 21.55
C LEU A 699 -2.16 -23.67 22.21
N THR A 700 -2.48 -24.82 21.63
CA THR A 700 -3.53 -25.74 22.13
C THR A 700 -3.04 -26.71 23.20
N ASN A 701 -1.73 -26.96 23.28
CA ASN A 701 -1.08 -27.93 24.15
C ASN A 701 0.42 -27.59 24.30
N ILE A 702 0.99 -27.84 25.48
CA ILE A 702 2.44 -28.05 25.65
C ILE A 702 2.59 -29.42 26.32
N THR A 703 3.29 -30.32 25.64
CA THR A 703 3.66 -31.63 26.18
C THR A 703 5.06 -31.60 26.75
N PHE A 704 5.27 -32.38 27.82
CA PHE A 704 6.57 -32.62 28.41
C PHE A 704 6.89 -34.10 28.29
N ASP A 705 8.13 -34.44 27.94
CA ASP A 705 8.60 -35.81 28.02
C ASP A 705 8.82 -36.26 29.48
N ALA A 706 9.14 -37.54 29.69
CA ALA A 706 9.43 -38.07 31.03
C ALA A 706 10.71 -37.48 31.67
N SER A 707 11.49 -36.70 30.92
CA SER A 707 12.69 -35.99 31.34
C SER A 707 12.42 -34.51 31.69
N GLY A 708 11.21 -34.01 31.47
CA GLY A 708 10.85 -32.60 31.63
C GLY A 708 11.25 -31.69 30.46
N GLN A 709 11.60 -32.24 29.29
CA GLN A 709 11.84 -31.48 28.08
C GLN A 709 10.51 -31.14 27.40
N VAL A 710 10.38 -29.90 26.90
CA VAL A 710 9.25 -29.46 26.09
C VAL A 710 9.31 -30.12 24.72
N ILE A 711 8.20 -30.77 24.31
CA ILE A 711 8.02 -31.44 23.01
C ILE A 711 6.66 -31.13 22.37
#